data_AF-A0A496VDQ5-F1
#
_entry.id   AF-A0A496VDQ5-F1
#
_cell.length_a   1.000
_cell.length_b   1.000
_cell.length_c   1.000
_cell.angle_alpha   90.00
_cell.angle_beta   90.00
_cell.angle_gamma   90.00
#
_symmetry.space_group_name_H-M   'P 1'
#
loop_
_entity.id
_entity.type
_entity.pdbx_description
1 polymer ?
#
loop_
_entity_poly.entity_id
_entity_poly.type
_entity_poly.pdbx_seq_one_letter_code
_entity_poly.pdbx_strand_id
1 'polypeptide(L)'
;MSSQTWAEKATTTAEAVYKDFLDQVIKVGVINNRCTSEDEYGRELYETEKKRIKQNKLHDPRVVRLMSISGKGGWDNDVDKQKRYSKNYNVTLLDHTLSVTRGSLMLASLDWLSRNPEMEEEFLKRKLYVMAVVAFMHDIDKDLSEPRIIDVSAVTDEQVKERMARYNISAFLAIVNVKLEPDQLLYLIDKVESQQTNRRLPKQMPPQYTDGTLPLYVRLADKLDGIWLSADPEGEPKKQGIEGVLNRLKTDQSCIRSDCLRDLFAQLETTSAVIDLFDPHHPFLMDELQLRLSTFSQRETGAPPLLEIHHDGRLVMLMLANQQQLEKVKELAIQDLCDSLPFKLDLFISPRGEPHLLNEKATHAGLKKFFSKLKPEKLQRLLFVKTADKSAIKKALDDSELLDDSGLSPIFSEKTIGQTMTLYASLEQMGEKAKQQLKKAAHAALLLNLSLKTKPKDGIPDYDDREKAFLACIPEQRPSWINAIAGNSYYGHSRRNLTALWALAIAINNNKVDDAIWGKEGLLKQWLEGTEERKGFNQFIPAEGSTIIKAVESHFHQLLSGKRIEVEDESAEGRCLFTDQPVDFKKRLEDNKGLKKIGVKASAFSGRDGRPEPFDLASGHTNISPVSLAEYKLRVHVHENTAQDKKELNTATLIYSPATIGLFGGLAMDIDQDLKVMSLQELSEFYVKRSNILGIEHYKRRYRITRLEYLPGKTVEQVNQLLRLLKATLRIGRPIHVFRGLPIANRAFFYYDAMPPLLAELLGDGQAKRNELRLEQIPPAIHRLEMAKLLLDNWGYGYNALQLYANPKTRFKGLCFAWCGLHEKSRKIANRLEREYESYFEGEQLKMTADVTEEEGVMVKLGQKAATIQRYPKKGFQASNSEQTMVLDICLEGLKQALKVPKPQTDRVSLVNGIADLLMQMLKRRDLVSAAKLREDQPFDQACLEVATLFVDEFWLGVMNSRFPNQGNLRILKSIYRMSFMRRSKTTDNSEVETSDTRFH
;
A
#
# COMPACT_ATOMS: atom_id res chain seq x y z
N MET A 1 -7.47 -46.73 3.64
CA MET A 1 -7.01 -45.37 3.27
C MET A 1 -6.86 -44.57 4.56
N SER A 2 -5.72 -43.93 4.82
CA SER A 2 -5.57 -43.07 6.01
C SER A 2 -6.53 -41.88 5.92
N SER A 3 -6.98 -41.35 7.05
CA SER A 3 -7.89 -40.20 7.14
C SER A 3 -7.40 -38.95 6.39
N GLN A 4 -6.10 -38.85 6.07
CA GLN A 4 -5.51 -37.73 5.34
C GLN A 4 -5.79 -37.77 3.82
N THR A 5 -5.90 -38.96 3.22
CA THR A 5 -5.95 -39.10 1.74
C THR A 5 -7.21 -38.52 1.08
N TRP A 6 -8.37 -38.58 1.74
CA TRP A 6 -9.61 -38.02 1.17
C TRP A 6 -9.69 -36.49 1.34
N ALA A 7 -9.14 -35.95 2.45
CA ALA A 7 -9.11 -34.51 2.70
C ALA A 7 -8.16 -33.82 1.71
N GLU A 8 -6.99 -34.40 1.44
CA GLU A 8 -6.07 -33.96 0.39
C GLU A 8 -6.74 -33.96 -0.99
N LYS A 9 -7.47 -35.04 -1.34
CA LYS A 9 -8.24 -35.13 -2.58
C LYS A 9 -9.31 -34.03 -2.66
N ALA A 10 -10.02 -33.76 -1.56
CA ALA A 10 -11.03 -32.70 -1.48
C ALA A 10 -10.42 -31.32 -1.73
N THR A 11 -9.36 -30.99 -0.99
CA THR A 11 -8.62 -29.74 -1.12
C THR A 11 -8.10 -29.55 -2.54
N THR A 12 -7.42 -30.55 -3.10
CA THR A 12 -6.81 -30.47 -4.44
C THR A 12 -7.87 -30.26 -5.52
N THR A 13 -9.02 -30.94 -5.40
CA THR A 13 -10.12 -30.79 -6.35
C THR A 13 -10.75 -29.40 -6.25
N ALA A 14 -11.03 -28.92 -5.03
CA ALA A 14 -11.59 -27.58 -4.80
C ALA A 14 -10.64 -26.48 -5.27
N GLU A 15 -9.34 -26.63 -5.02
CA GLU A 15 -8.29 -25.73 -5.51
C GLU A 15 -8.24 -25.68 -7.04
N ALA A 16 -8.30 -26.84 -7.71
CA ALA A 16 -8.30 -26.90 -9.17
C ALA A 16 -9.50 -26.16 -9.77
N VAL A 17 -10.71 -26.42 -9.26
CA VAL A 17 -11.94 -25.72 -9.70
C VAL A 17 -11.83 -24.21 -9.46
N TYR A 18 -11.31 -23.79 -8.30
CA TYR A 18 -11.16 -22.38 -8.00
C TYR A 18 -10.08 -21.70 -8.86
N LYS A 19 -8.99 -22.39 -9.22
CA LYS A 19 -7.99 -21.90 -10.18
C LYS A 19 -8.61 -21.67 -11.55
N ASP A 20 -9.39 -22.63 -12.05
CA ASP A 20 -10.12 -22.50 -13.31
C ASP A 20 -11.12 -21.33 -13.27
N PHE A 21 -11.79 -21.13 -12.13
CA PHE A 21 -12.70 -20.01 -11.90
C PHE A 21 -11.97 -18.66 -11.93
N LEU A 22 -10.82 -18.55 -11.25
CA LEU A 22 -9.99 -17.34 -11.30
C LEU A 22 -9.52 -17.02 -12.72
N ASP A 23 -9.19 -18.03 -13.52
CA ASP A 23 -8.70 -17.82 -14.88
C ASP A 23 -9.82 -17.53 -15.89
N GLN A 24 -10.97 -18.19 -15.81
CA GLN A 24 -12.07 -18.00 -16.77
C GLN A 24 -13.03 -16.88 -16.40
N VAL A 25 -13.41 -16.77 -15.12
CA VAL A 25 -14.42 -15.80 -14.68
C VAL A 25 -13.76 -14.51 -14.26
N ILE A 26 -12.74 -14.57 -13.40
CA ILE A 26 -12.13 -13.35 -12.85
C ILE A 26 -11.22 -12.68 -13.88
N LYS A 27 -10.22 -13.39 -14.40
CA LYS A 27 -9.22 -12.82 -15.31
C LYS A 27 -9.82 -12.37 -16.65
N VAL A 28 -10.68 -13.19 -17.26
CA VAL A 28 -11.25 -12.90 -18.59
C VAL A 28 -12.52 -12.05 -18.47
N GLY A 29 -13.42 -12.36 -17.54
CA GLY A 29 -14.67 -11.61 -17.35
C GLY A 29 -14.49 -10.36 -16.48
N VAL A 30 -14.29 -10.56 -15.18
CA VAL A 30 -14.36 -9.48 -14.17
C VAL A 30 -13.30 -8.40 -14.36
N ILE A 31 -12.02 -8.77 -14.55
CA ILE A 31 -10.91 -7.81 -14.69
C ILE A 31 -11.07 -6.93 -15.94
N ASN A 32 -11.78 -7.38 -16.97
CA ASN A 32 -12.06 -6.58 -18.17
C ASN A 32 -13.33 -5.72 -18.02
N ASN A 33 -14.17 -5.99 -17.03
CA ASN A 33 -15.35 -5.20 -16.71
C ASN A 33 -14.96 -3.97 -15.86
N ARG A 34 -14.89 -2.81 -16.50
CA ARG A 34 -14.41 -1.55 -15.93
C ARG A 34 -15.53 -0.51 -15.85
N CYS A 35 -15.48 0.38 -14.86
CA CYS A 35 -16.39 1.53 -14.78
C CYS A 35 -16.14 2.54 -15.91
N THR A 36 -17.18 3.00 -16.63
CA THR A 36 -17.05 3.82 -17.86
C THR A 36 -17.74 5.20 -17.83
N SER A 37 -18.23 5.63 -16.67
CA SER A 37 -19.27 6.63 -16.31
C SER A 37 -19.65 7.84 -17.19
N GLU A 38 -20.82 8.43 -16.88
CA GLU A 38 -20.91 9.85 -16.45
C GLU A 38 -21.20 10.08 -14.95
N ASP A 39 -21.69 9.10 -14.17
CA ASP A 39 -21.31 8.80 -12.76
C ASP A 39 -21.80 7.37 -12.38
N GLU A 40 -21.59 6.74 -11.21
CA GLU A 40 -20.90 7.08 -9.95
C GLU A 40 -19.45 6.56 -9.95
N TYR A 41 -18.52 7.49 -10.24
CA TYR A 41 -17.09 7.42 -9.92
C TYR A 41 -16.10 6.78 -10.92
N GLY A 42 -16.49 6.56 -12.18
CA GLY A 42 -15.59 6.14 -13.26
C GLY A 42 -14.80 7.29 -13.90
N ARG A 43 -13.64 7.00 -14.49
CA ARG A 43 -12.90 7.91 -15.37
C ARG A 43 -13.13 7.50 -16.82
N GLU A 44 -13.65 8.39 -17.66
CA GLU A 44 -13.64 8.15 -19.10
C GLU A 44 -12.19 8.21 -19.65
N LEU A 45 -11.85 7.24 -20.48
CA LEU A 45 -10.54 7.18 -21.13
C LEU A 45 -10.51 8.05 -22.38
N TYR A 46 -9.42 8.78 -22.56
CA TYR A 46 -9.19 9.47 -23.84
C TYR A 46 -8.90 8.45 -24.96
N GLU A 47 -9.21 8.81 -26.21
CA GLU A 47 -8.93 7.96 -27.38
C GLU A 47 -7.47 7.52 -27.49
N THR A 48 -6.54 8.39 -27.07
CA THR A 48 -5.11 8.06 -27.01
C THR A 48 -4.80 6.96 -25.99
N GLU A 49 -5.47 6.96 -24.84
CA GLU A 49 -5.33 5.91 -23.81
C GLU A 49 -5.98 4.62 -24.28
N LYS A 50 -7.19 4.68 -24.85
CA LYS A 50 -7.87 3.52 -25.47
C LYS A 50 -6.95 2.85 -26.50
N LYS A 51 -6.31 3.62 -27.39
CA LYS A 51 -5.34 3.12 -28.38
C LYS A 51 -4.11 2.48 -27.73
N ARG A 52 -3.59 3.07 -26.65
CA ARG A 52 -2.40 2.55 -25.95
C ARG A 52 -2.69 1.26 -25.17
N ILE A 53 -3.89 1.11 -24.62
CA ILE A 53 -4.36 -0.13 -24.00
C ILE A 53 -4.48 -1.23 -25.05
N LYS A 54 -5.12 -0.95 -26.20
CA LYS A 54 -5.18 -1.89 -27.34
C LYS A 54 -3.80 -2.33 -27.84
N GLN A 55 -2.78 -1.48 -27.72
CA GLN A 55 -1.39 -1.79 -28.08
C GLN A 55 -0.57 -2.46 -26.96
N ASN A 56 -1.18 -2.80 -25.82
CA ASN A 56 -0.51 -3.36 -24.64
C ASN A 56 0.65 -2.48 -24.11
N LYS A 57 0.53 -1.15 -24.23
CA LYS A 57 1.51 -0.16 -23.73
C LYS A 57 1.07 0.49 -22.42
N LEU A 58 -0.19 0.32 -22.04
CA LEU A 58 -0.82 0.90 -20.86
C LEU A 58 -1.83 -0.12 -20.32
N HIS A 59 -1.75 -0.45 -19.04
CA HIS A 59 -2.80 -1.15 -18.31
C HIS A 59 -4.02 -0.25 -18.20
N ASP A 60 -5.23 -0.82 -18.24
CA ASP A 60 -6.45 -0.04 -18.10
C ASP A 60 -6.51 0.64 -16.71
N PRO A 61 -6.50 1.98 -16.62
CA PRO A 61 -6.48 2.67 -15.35
C PRO A 61 -7.87 2.80 -14.71
N ARG A 62 -8.93 2.35 -15.37
CA ARG A 62 -10.28 2.34 -14.80
C ARG A 62 -10.38 1.29 -13.71
N VAL A 63 -11.22 1.57 -12.72
CA VAL A 63 -11.50 0.63 -11.61
C VAL A 63 -12.30 -0.56 -12.15
N VAL A 64 -12.00 -1.76 -11.64
CA VAL A 64 -12.82 -2.95 -11.89
C VAL A 64 -14.17 -2.77 -11.23
N ARG A 65 -15.26 -3.02 -11.95
CA ARG A 65 -16.62 -2.74 -11.47
C ARG A 65 -16.91 -3.39 -10.12
N LEU A 66 -16.66 -4.69 -9.96
CA LEU A 66 -16.96 -5.39 -8.70
C LEU A 66 -16.05 -4.97 -7.54
N MET A 67 -14.92 -4.31 -7.82
CA MET A 67 -14.06 -3.71 -6.79
C MET A 67 -14.52 -2.31 -6.38
N SER A 68 -15.44 -1.68 -7.12
CA SER A 68 -16.00 -0.36 -6.76
C SER A 68 -17.33 -0.45 -6.00
N ILE A 69 -17.87 -1.65 -5.80
CA ILE A 69 -19.12 -1.89 -5.09
C ILE A 69 -18.78 -2.51 -3.74
N SER A 70 -19.34 -2.01 -2.63
CA SER A 70 -19.18 -2.66 -1.34
C SER A 70 -20.00 -3.95 -1.26
N GLY A 71 -19.35 -5.05 -0.86
CA GLY A 71 -20.03 -6.29 -0.50
C GLY A 71 -20.66 -6.20 0.89
N LYS A 72 -19.89 -5.70 1.86
CA LYS A 72 -20.31 -5.40 3.24
C LYS A 72 -19.57 -4.15 3.75
N GLY A 73 -20.20 -3.44 4.69
CA GLY A 73 -19.56 -2.34 5.44
C GLY A 73 -19.28 -1.05 4.67
N GLY A 74 -20.01 -0.79 3.58
CA GLY A 74 -19.88 0.40 2.72
C GLY A 74 -20.38 1.70 3.37
N TRP A 75 -20.65 2.69 2.53
CA TRP A 75 -21.14 4.01 2.96
C TRP A 75 -22.38 4.44 2.18
N ASP A 76 -23.32 5.09 2.87
CA ASP A 76 -24.54 5.68 2.28
C ASP A 76 -24.85 7.02 2.99
N ASN A 77 -25.48 7.94 2.28
CA ASN A 77 -25.96 9.21 2.84
C ASN A 77 -27.11 9.00 3.85
N ASP A 78 -27.85 7.89 3.73
CA ASP A 78 -28.87 7.47 4.68
C ASP A 78 -28.24 7.06 6.02
N VAL A 79 -28.58 7.81 7.07
CA VAL A 79 -28.04 7.65 8.43
C VAL A 79 -28.29 6.25 9.00
N ASP A 80 -29.43 5.63 8.71
CA ASP A 80 -29.76 4.32 9.27
C ASP A 80 -29.06 3.18 8.54
N LYS A 81 -28.93 3.28 7.22
CA LYS A 81 -28.04 2.39 6.46
C LYS A 81 -26.59 2.54 6.91
N GLN A 82 -26.13 3.77 7.13
CA GLN A 82 -24.78 4.06 7.58
C GLN A 82 -24.48 3.47 8.98
N LYS A 83 -25.42 3.59 9.91
CA LYS A 83 -25.33 2.92 11.23
C LYS A 83 -25.21 1.41 11.07
N ARG A 84 -25.93 0.80 10.11
CA ARG A 84 -25.84 -0.64 9.85
C ARG A 84 -24.50 -1.02 9.23
N TYR A 85 -24.01 -0.25 8.27
CA TYR A 85 -22.75 -0.53 7.58
C TYR A 85 -21.54 -0.35 8.48
N SER A 86 -21.54 0.66 9.36
CA SER A 86 -20.42 0.93 10.28
C SER A 86 -20.08 -0.23 11.24
N LYS A 87 -21.02 -1.16 11.46
CA LYS A 87 -20.80 -2.39 12.26
C LYS A 87 -19.86 -3.40 11.58
N ASN A 88 -19.68 -3.31 10.27
CA ASN A 88 -18.91 -4.28 9.50
C ASN A 88 -17.57 -3.69 9.00
N TYR A 89 -16.59 -4.57 8.81
CA TYR A 89 -15.42 -4.29 7.98
C TYR A 89 -15.87 -4.00 6.55
N ASN A 90 -15.29 -2.97 5.94
CA ASN A 90 -15.58 -2.64 4.56
C ASN A 90 -14.79 -3.56 3.62
N VAL A 91 -15.50 -4.30 2.77
CA VAL A 91 -14.91 -5.15 1.73
C VAL A 91 -15.62 -4.92 0.41
N THR A 92 -14.90 -5.18 -0.70
CA THR A 92 -15.49 -5.12 -2.04
C THR A 92 -16.45 -6.29 -2.28
N LEU A 93 -17.39 -6.12 -3.22
CA LEU A 93 -18.29 -7.19 -3.63
C LEU A 93 -17.51 -8.35 -4.25
N LEU A 94 -16.44 -8.06 -4.99
CA LEU A 94 -15.53 -9.08 -5.50
C LEU A 94 -14.90 -9.91 -4.38
N ASP A 95 -14.32 -9.27 -3.37
CA ASP A 95 -13.66 -10.00 -2.27
C ASP A 95 -14.65 -10.84 -1.46
N HIS A 96 -15.85 -10.29 -1.20
CA HIS A 96 -16.91 -10.99 -0.52
C HIS A 96 -17.36 -12.24 -1.30
N THR A 97 -17.70 -12.09 -2.58
CA THR A 97 -18.15 -13.22 -3.41
C THR A 97 -17.04 -14.28 -3.62
N LEU A 98 -15.77 -13.87 -3.71
CA LEU A 98 -14.63 -14.80 -3.75
C LEU A 98 -14.40 -15.53 -2.42
N SER A 99 -14.61 -14.86 -1.29
CA SER A 99 -14.63 -15.48 0.04
C SER A 99 -15.68 -16.60 0.11
N VAL A 100 -16.94 -16.27 -0.23
CA VAL A 100 -18.06 -17.23 -0.24
C VAL A 100 -17.82 -18.39 -1.21
N THR A 101 -17.27 -18.09 -2.40
CA THR A 101 -16.91 -19.12 -3.39
C THR A 101 -15.91 -20.11 -2.84
N ARG A 102 -14.79 -19.64 -2.26
CA ARG A 102 -13.77 -20.52 -1.64
C ARG A 102 -14.34 -21.35 -0.49
N GLY A 103 -15.12 -20.71 0.39
CA GLY A 103 -15.74 -21.38 1.52
C GLY A 103 -16.70 -22.49 1.11
N SER A 104 -17.58 -22.20 0.16
CA SER A 104 -18.54 -23.20 -0.34
C SER A 104 -17.82 -24.39 -0.99
N LEU A 105 -16.81 -24.15 -1.84
CA LEU A 105 -15.99 -25.19 -2.47
C LEU A 105 -15.30 -26.08 -1.43
N MET A 106 -14.65 -25.48 -0.43
CA MET A 106 -13.93 -26.23 0.59
C MET A 106 -14.87 -27.03 1.49
N LEU A 107 -15.92 -26.41 2.03
CA LEU A 107 -16.86 -27.07 2.94
C LEU A 107 -17.60 -28.22 2.26
N ALA A 108 -18.05 -28.04 1.01
CA ALA A 108 -18.78 -29.08 0.30
C ALA A 108 -17.86 -30.23 -0.14
N SER A 109 -16.66 -29.93 -0.66
CA SER A 109 -15.71 -30.97 -1.08
C SER A 109 -15.28 -31.86 0.09
N LEU A 110 -14.98 -31.26 1.24
CA LEU A 110 -14.68 -32.01 2.46
C LEU A 110 -15.87 -32.88 2.88
N ASP A 111 -17.08 -32.33 2.94
CA ASP A 111 -18.25 -33.09 3.40
C ASP A 111 -18.61 -34.24 2.46
N TRP A 112 -18.57 -34.00 1.14
CA TRP A 112 -18.91 -35.01 0.15
C TRP A 112 -17.89 -36.15 0.07
N LEU A 113 -16.59 -35.85 0.08
CA LEU A 113 -15.56 -36.89 0.05
C LEU A 113 -15.35 -37.58 1.39
N SER A 114 -15.65 -36.92 2.50
CA SER A 114 -15.68 -37.57 3.81
C SER A 114 -16.76 -38.68 3.86
N ARG A 115 -17.92 -38.45 3.22
CA ARG A 115 -19.00 -39.44 3.14
C ARG A 115 -18.79 -40.50 2.08
N ASN A 116 -18.23 -40.11 0.94
CA ASN A 116 -17.95 -41.00 -0.18
C ASN A 116 -16.55 -40.73 -0.74
N PRO A 117 -15.49 -41.28 -0.13
CA PRO A 117 -14.11 -41.10 -0.59
C PRO A 117 -13.88 -41.52 -2.05
N GLU A 118 -14.68 -42.50 -2.51
CA GLU A 118 -14.63 -43.08 -3.85
C GLU A 118 -15.50 -42.33 -4.87
N MET A 119 -16.08 -41.17 -4.50
CA MET A 119 -16.81 -40.33 -5.45
C MET A 119 -15.97 -40.05 -6.70
N GLU A 120 -16.59 -40.28 -7.86
CA GLU A 120 -15.98 -40.02 -9.16
C GLU A 120 -15.56 -38.55 -9.26
N GLU A 121 -14.32 -38.32 -9.66
CA GLU A 121 -13.72 -36.99 -9.70
C GLU A 121 -14.47 -36.05 -10.67
N GLU A 122 -14.89 -36.55 -11.83
CA GLU A 122 -15.63 -35.74 -12.81
C GLU A 122 -17.01 -35.35 -12.31
N PHE A 123 -17.71 -36.26 -11.62
CA PHE A 123 -18.98 -35.93 -10.97
C PHE A 123 -18.78 -34.85 -9.90
N LEU A 124 -17.78 -35.00 -9.03
CA LEU A 124 -17.44 -34.00 -8.01
C LEU A 124 -17.12 -32.64 -8.64
N LYS A 125 -16.27 -32.61 -9.67
CA LYS A 125 -15.93 -31.38 -10.40
C LYS A 125 -17.18 -30.69 -10.95
N ARG A 126 -18.08 -31.40 -11.63
CA ARG A 126 -19.32 -30.81 -12.15
C ARG A 126 -20.16 -30.13 -11.07
N LYS A 127 -20.28 -30.75 -9.88
CA LYS A 127 -20.97 -30.14 -8.72
C LYS A 127 -20.28 -28.85 -8.26
N LEU A 128 -18.97 -28.91 -8.07
CA LEU A 128 -18.16 -27.79 -7.59
C LEU A 128 -18.16 -26.61 -8.57
N TYR A 129 -18.11 -26.88 -9.88
CA TYR A 129 -18.20 -25.84 -10.93
C TYR A 129 -19.51 -25.07 -10.87
N VAL A 130 -20.66 -25.76 -10.73
CA VAL A 130 -21.94 -25.05 -10.55
C VAL A 130 -21.96 -24.26 -9.26
N MET A 131 -21.45 -24.85 -8.17
CA MET A 131 -21.42 -24.18 -6.88
C MET A 131 -20.60 -22.89 -6.90
N ALA A 132 -19.46 -22.88 -7.60
CA ALA A 132 -18.65 -21.68 -7.76
C ALA A 132 -19.43 -20.54 -8.44
N VAL A 133 -20.23 -20.86 -9.46
CA VAL A 133 -21.08 -19.87 -10.15
C VAL A 133 -22.21 -19.37 -9.25
N VAL A 134 -22.90 -20.28 -8.56
CA VAL A 134 -23.98 -19.91 -7.61
C VAL A 134 -23.43 -19.03 -6.49
N ALA A 135 -22.27 -19.40 -5.92
CA ALA A 135 -21.62 -18.62 -4.87
C ALA A 135 -21.15 -17.25 -5.35
N PHE A 136 -20.60 -17.15 -6.56
CA PHE A 136 -20.17 -15.87 -7.12
C PHE A 136 -21.35 -14.94 -7.40
N MET A 137 -22.48 -15.48 -7.85
CA MET A 137 -23.66 -14.70 -8.27
C MET A 137 -24.74 -14.56 -7.18
N HIS A 138 -24.52 -15.06 -5.95
CA HIS A 138 -25.57 -15.06 -4.93
C HIS A 138 -26.08 -13.66 -4.57
N ASP A 139 -25.21 -12.64 -4.66
CA ASP A 139 -25.49 -11.21 -4.41
C ASP A 139 -25.61 -10.42 -5.73
N ILE A 140 -26.14 -11.03 -6.79
CA ILE A 140 -26.30 -10.40 -8.12
C ILE A 140 -27.12 -9.11 -8.08
N ASP A 141 -28.06 -8.99 -7.14
CA ASP A 141 -28.86 -7.80 -6.91
C ASP A 141 -28.00 -6.56 -6.63
N LYS A 142 -26.90 -6.71 -5.88
CA LYS A 142 -25.94 -5.64 -5.62
C LYS A 142 -25.16 -5.22 -6.87
N ASP A 143 -24.80 -6.16 -7.74
CA ASP A 143 -24.19 -5.84 -9.03
C ASP A 143 -25.20 -5.23 -10.02
N LEU A 144 -26.49 -5.44 -9.83
CA LEU A 144 -27.53 -4.78 -10.62
C LEU A 144 -27.99 -3.44 -10.02
N SER A 145 -27.55 -3.09 -8.80
CA SER A 145 -28.01 -1.91 -8.05
C SER A 145 -29.52 -1.91 -7.80
N GLU A 146 -30.13 -3.09 -7.69
CA GLU A 146 -31.57 -3.26 -7.53
C GLU A 146 -31.97 -3.29 -6.04
N PRO A 147 -33.02 -2.56 -5.61
CA PRO A 147 -33.48 -2.60 -4.23
C PRO A 147 -34.11 -3.96 -3.89
N ARG A 148 -33.76 -4.52 -2.71
CA ARG A 148 -34.26 -5.83 -2.21
C ARG A 148 -35.75 -5.87 -1.82
N ILE A 149 -36.59 -4.90 -2.22
CA ILE A 149 -37.95 -4.77 -1.67
C ILE A 149 -38.92 -5.82 -2.28
N ILE A 150 -39.79 -6.28 -1.38
CA ILE A 150 -40.81 -7.33 -1.48
C ILE A 150 -41.97 -6.87 -2.38
N ASP A 151 -42.11 -7.40 -3.60
CA ASP A 151 -43.35 -8.03 -4.13
C ASP A 151 -43.30 -8.35 -5.65
N VAL A 152 -42.33 -7.81 -6.41
CA VAL A 152 -42.17 -8.17 -7.84
C VAL A 152 -40.67 -8.38 -8.12
N SER A 153 -40.34 -9.36 -8.96
CA SER A 153 -38.97 -9.78 -9.28
C SER A 153 -38.09 -8.64 -9.82
N ALA A 154 -37.20 -8.08 -9.00
CA ALA A 154 -36.23 -7.07 -9.48
C ALA A 154 -35.17 -7.65 -10.43
N VAL A 155 -34.82 -8.94 -10.29
CA VAL A 155 -33.85 -9.63 -11.16
C VAL A 155 -34.57 -10.54 -12.17
N THR A 156 -34.27 -10.36 -13.45
CA THR A 156 -34.86 -11.06 -14.61
C THR A 156 -33.90 -12.08 -15.24
N ASP A 157 -34.44 -13.04 -16.00
CA ASP A 157 -33.64 -14.06 -16.71
C ASP A 157 -32.68 -13.41 -17.72
N GLU A 158 -33.11 -12.33 -18.39
CA GLU A 158 -32.29 -11.54 -19.29
C GLU A 158 -31.11 -10.88 -18.59
N GLN A 159 -31.31 -10.31 -17.40
CA GLN A 159 -30.21 -9.74 -16.59
C GLN A 159 -29.23 -10.82 -16.14
N VAL A 160 -29.72 -12.00 -15.74
CA VAL A 160 -28.85 -13.14 -15.39
C VAL A 160 -28.06 -13.60 -16.61
N LYS A 161 -28.71 -13.77 -17.77
CA LYS A 161 -28.06 -14.15 -19.04
C LYS A 161 -26.97 -13.16 -19.42
N GLU A 162 -27.25 -11.87 -19.28
CA GLU A 162 -26.30 -10.80 -19.56
C GLU A 162 -25.08 -10.89 -18.62
N ARG A 163 -25.28 -11.13 -17.32
CA ARG A 163 -24.17 -11.30 -16.36
C ARG A 163 -23.38 -12.59 -16.59
N MET A 164 -24.04 -13.68 -16.99
CA MET A 164 -23.37 -14.92 -17.39
C MET A 164 -22.42 -14.70 -18.57
N ALA A 165 -22.87 -13.96 -19.59
CA ALA A 165 -22.04 -13.59 -20.73
C ALA A 165 -20.91 -12.63 -20.32
N ARG A 166 -21.25 -11.58 -19.54
CA ARG A 166 -20.31 -10.55 -19.09
C ARG A 166 -19.15 -11.13 -18.26
N TYR A 167 -19.42 -12.11 -17.41
CA TYR A 167 -18.42 -12.77 -16.57
C TYR A 167 -17.88 -14.08 -17.14
N ASN A 168 -18.16 -14.39 -18.42
CA ASN A 168 -17.63 -15.56 -19.10
C ASN A 168 -17.98 -16.90 -18.39
N ILE A 169 -19.14 -16.96 -17.74
CA ILE A 169 -19.57 -18.11 -16.93
C ILE A 169 -19.83 -19.34 -17.79
N SER A 170 -20.39 -19.16 -19.00
CA SER A 170 -20.66 -20.29 -19.90
C SER A 170 -19.39 -21.00 -20.34
N ALA A 171 -18.29 -20.27 -20.58
CA ALA A 171 -17.00 -20.86 -20.93
C ALA A 171 -16.39 -21.62 -19.75
N PHE A 172 -16.53 -21.09 -18.52
CA PHE A 172 -16.11 -21.78 -17.32
C PHE A 172 -16.85 -23.12 -17.14
N LEU A 173 -18.18 -23.14 -17.22
CA LEU A 173 -18.98 -24.37 -17.09
C LEU A 173 -18.72 -25.38 -18.21
N ALA A 174 -18.37 -24.91 -19.41
CA ALA A 174 -18.07 -25.77 -20.55
C ALA A 174 -16.82 -26.65 -20.35
N ILE A 175 -15.88 -26.28 -19.47
CA ILE A 175 -14.67 -27.08 -19.16
C ILE A 175 -15.05 -28.50 -18.73
N VAL A 176 -16.14 -28.63 -17.96
CA VAL A 176 -16.63 -29.91 -17.41
C VAL A 176 -17.93 -30.38 -18.08
N ASN A 177 -18.23 -29.86 -19.27
CA ASN A 177 -19.45 -30.15 -20.05
C ASN A 177 -20.75 -29.87 -19.28
N VAL A 178 -20.78 -28.83 -18.45
CA VAL A 178 -21.98 -28.38 -17.75
C VAL A 178 -22.66 -27.27 -18.55
N LYS A 179 -23.98 -27.37 -18.70
CA LYS A 179 -24.84 -26.30 -19.19
C LYS A 179 -25.86 -25.94 -18.11
N LEU A 180 -26.06 -24.65 -17.90
CA LEU A 180 -27.00 -24.11 -16.94
C LEU A 180 -27.72 -22.93 -17.61
N GLU A 181 -29.04 -22.99 -17.67
CA GLU A 181 -29.84 -21.89 -18.22
C GLU A 181 -30.01 -20.76 -17.18
N PRO A 182 -30.28 -19.51 -17.61
CA PRO A 182 -30.40 -18.37 -16.70
C PRO A 182 -31.47 -18.56 -15.60
N ASP A 183 -32.61 -19.14 -15.93
CA ASP A 183 -33.71 -19.42 -15.00
C ASP A 183 -33.32 -20.51 -13.97
N GLN A 184 -32.54 -21.52 -14.41
CA GLN A 184 -31.98 -22.54 -13.53
C GLN A 184 -30.96 -21.97 -12.54
N LEU A 185 -30.09 -21.08 -13.02
CA LEU A 185 -29.13 -20.40 -12.15
C LEU A 185 -29.82 -19.50 -11.14
N LEU A 186 -30.81 -18.71 -11.59
CA LEU A 186 -31.59 -17.85 -10.71
C LEU A 186 -32.35 -18.66 -9.66
N TYR A 187 -32.93 -19.80 -10.04
CA TYR A 187 -33.54 -20.75 -9.10
C TYR A 187 -32.55 -21.23 -8.02
N LEU A 188 -31.32 -21.58 -8.40
CA LEU A 188 -30.30 -22.00 -7.43
C LEU A 188 -29.85 -20.85 -6.52
N ILE A 189 -29.77 -19.62 -7.03
CA ILE A 189 -29.47 -18.41 -6.25
C ILE A 189 -30.60 -18.12 -5.25
N ASP A 190 -31.86 -18.18 -5.66
CA ASP A 190 -33.02 -17.99 -4.78
C ASP A 190 -33.03 -19.00 -3.62
N LYS A 191 -32.50 -20.22 -3.84
CA LYS A 191 -32.34 -21.23 -2.78
C LYS A 191 -31.21 -20.91 -1.80
N VAL A 192 -30.29 -19.98 -2.09
CA VAL A 192 -29.27 -19.53 -1.13
C VAL A 192 -29.91 -18.73 0.00
N GLU A 193 -30.95 -17.93 -0.27
CA GLU A 193 -31.64 -17.15 0.76
C GLU A 193 -32.89 -17.84 1.30
N SER A 194 -32.99 -18.04 2.61
CA SER A 194 -34.14 -18.73 3.23
C SER A 194 -35.48 -18.08 2.95
N GLN A 195 -35.50 -16.76 2.78
CA GLN A 195 -36.72 -15.97 2.51
C GLN A 195 -37.18 -16.05 1.04
N GLN A 196 -36.32 -16.49 0.12
CA GLN A 196 -36.61 -16.54 -1.32
C GLN A 196 -36.73 -17.97 -1.87
N THR A 197 -36.53 -18.98 -1.02
CA THR A 197 -36.44 -20.42 -1.36
C THR A 197 -37.58 -20.95 -2.25
N ASN A 198 -38.77 -20.34 -2.29
CA ASN A 198 -39.92 -20.81 -3.09
C ASN A 198 -40.44 -19.78 -4.10
N ARG A 199 -39.61 -18.80 -4.48
CA ARG A 199 -40.06 -17.64 -5.26
C ARG A 199 -40.33 -17.96 -6.73
N ARG A 200 -39.56 -18.86 -7.35
CA ARG A 200 -39.65 -19.20 -8.78
C ARG A 200 -39.38 -20.68 -9.05
N LEU A 201 -40.02 -21.24 -10.06
CA LEU A 201 -39.69 -22.55 -10.62
C LEU A 201 -39.12 -22.34 -12.03
N PRO A 202 -37.97 -22.95 -12.36
CA PRO A 202 -37.39 -22.86 -13.70
C PRO A 202 -38.22 -23.68 -14.69
N LYS A 203 -38.11 -23.37 -15.99
CA LYS A 203 -38.81 -24.10 -17.06
C LYS A 203 -38.39 -25.57 -17.10
N GLN A 204 -37.13 -25.83 -16.78
CA GLN A 204 -36.57 -27.16 -16.60
C GLN A 204 -35.75 -27.18 -15.32
N MET A 205 -35.91 -28.22 -14.52
CA MET A 205 -35.11 -28.35 -13.30
C MET A 205 -33.61 -28.42 -13.62
N PRO A 206 -32.75 -27.85 -12.76
CA PRO A 206 -31.31 -27.95 -12.91
C PRO A 206 -30.82 -29.40 -13.04
N PRO A 207 -29.67 -29.66 -13.67
CA PRO A 207 -29.14 -31.00 -13.89
C PRO A 207 -29.01 -31.84 -12.60
N GLN A 208 -29.01 -33.18 -12.72
CA GLN A 208 -29.05 -34.08 -11.54
C GLN A 208 -27.88 -33.87 -10.54
N TYR A 209 -26.72 -33.42 -11.00
CA TYR A 209 -25.57 -33.12 -10.14
C TYR A 209 -25.76 -31.84 -9.29
N THR A 210 -26.76 -31.00 -9.56
CA THR A 210 -27.11 -29.83 -8.74
C THR A 210 -28.23 -30.18 -7.76
N ASP A 211 -27.92 -31.05 -6.80
CA ASP A 211 -28.89 -31.44 -5.77
C ASP A 211 -29.24 -30.27 -4.82
N GLY A 212 -30.31 -30.44 -4.03
CA GLY A 212 -30.79 -29.41 -3.10
C GLY A 212 -29.82 -29.04 -1.95
N THR A 213 -28.66 -29.71 -1.81
CA THR A 213 -27.66 -29.37 -0.79
C THR A 213 -26.70 -28.28 -1.23
N LEU A 214 -26.44 -28.14 -2.53
CA LEU A 214 -25.47 -27.19 -3.06
C LEU A 214 -25.74 -25.74 -2.60
N PRO A 215 -26.96 -25.19 -2.72
CA PRO A 215 -27.24 -23.82 -2.24
C PRO A 215 -27.06 -23.65 -0.73
N LEU A 216 -27.15 -24.73 0.05
CA LEU A 216 -27.01 -24.67 1.51
C LEU A 216 -25.55 -24.47 1.94
N TYR A 217 -24.57 -24.99 1.21
CA TYR A 217 -23.15 -24.70 1.49
C TYR A 217 -22.80 -23.24 1.15
N VAL A 218 -23.35 -22.71 0.06
CA VAL A 218 -23.21 -21.29 -0.30
C VAL A 218 -23.80 -20.40 0.80
N ARG A 219 -25.01 -20.74 1.28
CA ARG A 219 -25.66 -20.05 2.40
C ARG A 219 -24.83 -20.10 3.67
N LEU A 220 -24.24 -21.26 4.01
CA LEU A 220 -23.38 -21.38 5.18
C LEU A 220 -22.15 -20.48 5.04
N ALA A 221 -21.49 -20.49 3.88
CA ALA A 221 -20.31 -19.67 3.61
C ALA A 221 -20.59 -18.16 3.69
N ASP A 222 -21.68 -17.65 3.09
CA ASP A 222 -22.08 -16.22 3.21
C ASP A 222 -22.40 -15.83 4.65
N LYS A 223 -23.12 -16.68 5.40
CA LYS A 223 -23.37 -16.43 6.82
C LYS A 223 -22.07 -16.34 7.63
N LEU A 224 -21.14 -17.26 7.42
CA LEU A 224 -19.88 -17.27 8.17
C LEU A 224 -19.04 -16.03 7.81
N ASP A 225 -18.96 -15.65 6.53
CA ASP A 225 -18.25 -14.45 6.09
C ASP A 225 -18.89 -13.18 6.67
N GLY A 226 -20.22 -13.09 6.68
CA GLY A 226 -20.97 -12.00 7.31
C GLY A 226 -20.73 -11.88 8.81
N ILE A 227 -20.67 -13.00 9.54
CA ILE A 227 -20.38 -13.03 10.99
C ILE A 227 -18.94 -12.60 11.26
N TRP A 228 -18.00 -13.04 10.43
CA TRP A 228 -16.59 -12.67 10.54
C TRP A 228 -16.37 -11.17 10.32
N LEU A 229 -17.01 -10.60 9.30
CA LEU A 229 -16.87 -9.19 8.94
C LEU A 229 -17.64 -8.25 9.89
N SER A 230 -18.62 -8.78 10.61
CA SER A 230 -19.34 -8.04 11.64
C SER A 230 -18.51 -8.01 12.93
N ALA A 231 -18.75 -6.99 13.74
CA ALA A 231 -18.11 -6.89 15.04
C ALA A 231 -19.14 -6.54 16.10
N ASP A 232 -18.97 -7.13 17.27
CA ASP A 232 -19.86 -6.94 18.40
C ASP A 232 -19.83 -5.47 18.88
N PRO A 233 -20.99 -4.92 19.29
CA PRO A 233 -21.03 -3.71 20.08
C PRO A 233 -20.23 -3.90 21.39
N GLU A 234 -19.59 -2.84 21.88
CA GLU A 234 -18.89 -2.89 23.17
C GLU A 234 -19.86 -3.31 24.29
N GLY A 235 -19.50 -4.35 25.05
CA GLY A 235 -20.27 -4.84 26.21
C GLY A 235 -21.30 -5.94 25.92
N GLU A 236 -21.48 -6.39 24.68
CA GLU A 236 -22.38 -7.50 24.33
C GLU A 236 -21.69 -8.88 24.33
N PRO A 237 -22.44 -9.99 24.52
CA PRO A 237 -21.88 -11.33 24.41
C PRO A 237 -21.30 -11.54 23.00
N LYS A 238 -20.07 -12.07 22.94
CA LYS A 238 -19.29 -12.28 21.72
C LYS A 238 -20.02 -13.21 20.74
N LYS A 239 -20.81 -12.62 19.83
CA LYS A 239 -21.62 -13.33 18.82
C LYS A 239 -21.07 -13.15 17.41
N GLN A 240 -20.08 -12.27 17.23
CA GLN A 240 -19.46 -11.95 15.95
C GLN A 240 -17.97 -12.31 15.93
N GLY A 241 -17.28 -12.04 14.81
CA GLY A 241 -15.87 -12.38 14.65
C GLY A 241 -15.62 -13.89 14.73
N ILE A 242 -14.44 -14.28 15.21
CA ILE A 242 -14.03 -15.69 15.23
C ILE A 242 -14.91 -16.57 16.14
N GLU A 243 -15.34 -16.05 17.29
CA GLU A 243 -16.18 -16.80 18.22
C GLU A 243 -17.59 -17.03 17.64
N GLY A 244 -18.14 -16.02 16.95
CA GLY A 244 -19.38 -16.17 16.20
C GLY A 244 -19.27 -17.21 15.08
N VAL A 245 -18.16 -17.23 14.34
CA VAL A 245 -17.88 -18.22 13.29
C VAL A 245 -17.84 -19.63 13.87
N LEU A 246 -17.11 -19.84 14.97
CA LEU A 246 -17.06 -21.14 15.66
C LEU A 246 -18.44 -21.61 16.13
N ASN A 247 -19.20 -20.72 16.78
CA ASN A 247 -20.54 -21.05 17.26
C ASN A 247 -21.47 -21.42 16.09
N ARG A 248 -21.38 -20.72 14.96
CA ARG A 248 -22.16 -21.04 13.76
C ARG A 248 -21.78 -22.40 13.16
N LEU A 249 -20.49 -22.73 13.08
CA LEU A 249 -20.03 -24.05 12.60
C LEU A 249 -20.52 -25.20 13.49
N LYS A 250 -20.61 -24.99 14.81
CA LYS A 250 -21.16 -25.95 15.76
C LYS A 250 -22.67 -26.16 15.61
N THR A 251 -23.42 -25.07 15.45
CA THR A 251 -24.88 -25.06 15.58
C THR A 251 -25.62 -25.21 14.25
N ASP A 252 -25.10 -24.66 13.15
CA ASP A 252 -25.76 -24.69 11.83
C ASP A 252 -25.18 -25.84 10.96
N GLN A 253 -25.53 -27.07 11.31
CA GLN A 253 -25.17 -28.29 10.57
C GLN A 253 -26.21 -28.66 9.50
N SER A 254 -26.99 -27.68 9.03
CA SER A 254 -28.11 -27.90 8.10
C SER A 254 -27.70 -28.51 6.74
N CYS A 255 -26.46 -28.27 6.30
CA CYS A 255 -25.89 -28.83 5.07
C CYS A 255 -24.83 -29.92 5.30
N ILE A 256 -24.13 -29.89 6.44
CA ILE A 256 -23.05 -30.83 6.77
C ILE A 256 -23.66 -32.19 7.10
N ARG A 257 -23.27 -33.24 6.36
CA ARG A 257 -23.84 -34.60 6.49
C ARG A 257 -22.81 -35.64 6.91
N SER A 258 -21.51 -35.32 6.89
CA SER A 258 -20.44 -36.18 7.38
C SER A 258 -20.38 -36.13 8.91
N ASP A 259 -20.45 -37.29 9.55
CA ASP A 259 -20.25 -37.39 11.01
C ASP A 259 -18.83 -36.95 11.39
N CYS A 260 -17.82 -37.28 10.58
CA CYS A 260 -16.44 -36.87 10.81
C CYS A 260 -16.27 -35.34 10.86
N LEU A 261 -16.92 -34.60 9.96
CA LEU A 261 -16.86 -33.13 10.00
C LEU A 261 -17.70 -32.55 11.14
N ARG A 262 -18.85 -33.15 11.45
CA ARG A 262 -19.70 -32.70 12.57
C ARG A 262 -18.97 -32.87 13.90
N ASP A 263 -18.30 -34.00 14.10
CA ASP A 263 -17.49 -34.28 15.28
C ASP A 263 -16.32 -33.31 15.38
N LEU A 264 -15.64 -33.06 14.26
CA LEU A 264 -14.57 -32.06 14.19
C LEU A 264 -15.09 -30.68 14.60
N PHE A 265 -16.21 -30.23 14.02
CA PHE A 265 -16.79 -28.91 14.32
C PHE A 265 -17.28 -28.79 15.76
N ALA A 266 -17.84 -29.85 16.33
CA ALA A 266 -18.25 -29.89 17.73
C ALA A 266 -17.05 -29.67 18.69
N GLN A 267 -15.88 -30.19 18.31
CA GLN A 267 -14.63 -30.09 19.08
C GLN A 267 -13.87 -28.77 18.87
N LEU A 268 -14.25 -27.93 17.90
CA LEU A 268 -13.54 -26.67 17.66
C LEU A 268 -13.73 -25.71 18.84
N GLU A 269 -12.69 -25.46 19.62
CA GLU A 269 -12.69 -24.39 20.63
C GLU A 269 -11.67 -23.32 20.26
N THR A 270 -11.88 -22.10 20.76
CA THR A 270 -10.94 -20.99 20.52
C THR A 270 -9.54 -21.34 21.03
N THR A 271 -9.44 -22.10 22.12
CA THR A 271 -8.18 -22.55 22.71
C THR A 271 -7.49 -23.69 21.95
N SER A 272 -8.22 -24.43 21.10
CA SER A 272 -7.76 -25.69 20.50
C SER A 272 -7.73 -25.71 18.97
N ALA A 273 -8.32 -24.72 18.30
CA ALA A 273 -8.42 -24.69 16.83
C ALA A 273 -8.14 -23.30 16.21
N VAL A 274 -8.03 -22.26 17.03
CA VAL A 274 -7.80 -20.88 16.57
C VAL A 274 -6.41 -20.42 16.98
N ILE A 275 -5.69 -19.83 16.02
CA ILE A 275 -4.51 -19.02 16.27
C ILE A 275 -4.95 -17.56 16.19
N ASP A 276 -4.90 -16.84 17.31
CA ASP A 276 -5.24 -15.43 17.39
C ASP A 276 -4.10 -14.68 18.08
N LEU A 277 -3.20 -14.13 17.27
CA LEU A 277 -2.01 -13.43 17.73
C LEU A 277 -2.15 -11.94 17.47
N PHE A 278 -1.87 -11.12 18.48
CA PHE A 278 -1.75 -9.67 18.33
C PHE A 278 -0.32 -9.25 18.68
N ASP A 279 0.46 -8.92 17.65
CA ASP A 279 1.84 -8.44 17.80
C ASP A 279 2.13 -7.30 16.80
N PRO A 280 1.59 -6.10 17.06
CA PRO A 280 1.73 -4.94 16.16
C PRO A 280 3.18 -4.46 15.99
N HIS A 281 4.11 -4.92 16.84
CA HIS A 281 5.52 -4.56 16.79
C HIS A 281 6.30 -5.40 15.76
N HIS A 282 5.88 -6.65 15.52
CA HIS A 282 6.65 -7.62 14.71
C HIS A 282 5.89 -8.20 13.50
N PRO A 283 5.29 -7.37 12.64
CA PRO A 283 4.42 -7.87 11.59
C PRO A 283 5.12 -8.57 10.42
N PHE A 284 6.40 -8.31 10.16
CA PHE A 284 7.12 -9.09 9.14
C PHE A 284 7.39 -10.51 9.63
N LEU A 285 7.75 -10.67 10.92
CA LEU A 285 7.84 -11.98 11.54
C LEU A 285 6.49 -12.71 11.55
N MET A 286 5.38 -12.03 11.87
CA MET A 286 4.03 -12.62 11.81
C MET A 286 3.64 -13.10 10.41
N ASP A 287 3.98 -12.35 9.37
CA ASP A 287 3.75 -12.79 7.97
C ASP A 287 4.52 -14.07 7.65
N GLU A 288 5.80 -14.13 8.04
CA GLU A 288 6.61 -15.34 7.81
C GLU A 288 6.00 -16.52 8.57
N LEU A 289 5.59 -16.33 9.83
CA LEU A 289 4.90 -17.35 10.62
C LEU A 289 3.59 -17.81 9.98
N GLN A 290 2.75 -16.89 9.49
CA GLN A 290 1.50 -17.18 8.80
C GLN A 290 1.71 -18.14 7.62
N LEU A 291 2.75 -17.90 6.80
CA LEU A 291 3.08 -18.77 5.67
C LEU A 291 3.40 -20.20 6.14
N ARG A 292 4.20 -20.36 7.20
CA ARG A 292 4.59 -21.69 7.71
C ARG A 292 3.40 -22.39 8.34
N LEU A 293 2.60 -21.69 9.14
CA LEU A 293 1.38 -22.24 9.73
C LEU A 293 0.41 -22.76 8.67
N SER A 294 0.22 -22.02 7.57
CA SER A 294 -0.64 -22.46 6.47
C SER A 294 -0.06 -23.69 5.75
N THR A 295 1.26 -23.71 5.53
CA THR A 295 1.98 -24.84 4.91
C THR A 295 1.83 -26.12 5.71
N PHE A 296 2.12 -26.06 7.01
CA PHE A 296 2.03 -27.24 7.86
C PHE A 296 0.58 -27.62 8.17
N SER A 297 -0.38 -26.68 8.16
CA SER A 297 -1.81 -27.01 8.22
C SER A 297 -2.21 -27.94 7.08
N GLN A 298 -1.89 -27.59 5.83
CA GLN A 298 -2.23 -28.42 4.68
C GLN A 298 -1.53 -29.78 4.75
N ARG A 299 -0.25 -29.81 5.14
CA ARG A 299 0.51 -31.06 5.25
C ARG A 299 -0.02 -32.01 6.32
N GLU A 300 -0.44 -31.49 7.48
CA GLU A 300 -0.81 -32.33 8.63
C GLU A 300 -2.31 -32.69 8.65
N THR A 301 -3.17 -31.82 8.09
CA THR A 301 -4.63 -32.02 8.08
C THR A 301 -5.19 -32.40 6.70
N GLY A 302 -4.39 -32.25 5.64
CA GLY A 302 -4.87 -32.37 4.26
C GLY A 302 -5.63 -31.14 3.76
N ALA A 303 -5.78 -30.10 4.60
CA ALA A 303 -6.56 -28.89 4.31
C ALA A 303 -5.83 -27.59 4.72
N PRO A 304 -5.93 -26.52 3.91
CA PRO A 304 -5.48 -25.21 4.35
C PRO A 304 -6.37 -24.70 5.50
N PRO A 305 -5.92 -23.68 6.24
CA PRO A 305 -6.75 -23.01 7.24
C PRO A 305 -8.07 -22.51 6.63
N LEU A 306 -9.20 -22.73 7.31
CA LEU A 306 -10.51 -22.21 6.89
C LEU A 306 -10.58 -20.69 7.00
N LEU A 307 -9.85 -20.11 7.94
CA LEU A 307 -9.67 -18.66 8.05
C LEU A 307 -8.18 -18.40 8.13
N GLU A 308 -7.71 -17.39 7.41
CA GLU A 308 -6.32 -16.97 7.43
C GLU A 308 -6.30 -15.48 7.07
N ILE A 309 -6.08 -14.61 8.05
CA ILE A 309 -5.98 -13.15 7.86
C ILE A 309 -4.90 -12.59 8.78
N HIS A 310 -3.98 -11.80 8.20
CA HIS A 310 -3.12 -10.90 8.96
C HIS A 310 -3.41 -9.46 8.55
N HIS A 311 -3.95 -8.67 9.48
CA HIS A 311 -4.33 -7.28 9.25
C HIS A 311 -4.09 -6.46 10.52
N ASP A 312 -3.56 -5.25 10.38
CA ASP A 312 -3.32 -4.31 11.48
C ASP A 312 -2.58 -4.91 12.70
N GLY A 313 -1.60 -5.79 12.45
CA GLY A 313 -0.82 -6.44 13.51
C GLY A 313 -1.51 -7.60 14.22
N ARG A 314 -2.69 -8.04 13.75
CA ARG A 314 -3.40 -9.21 14.26
C ARG A 314 -3.44 -10.33 13.22
N LEU A 315 -2.93 -11.50 13.57
CA LEU A 315 -3.03 -12.73 12.79
C LEU A 315 -4.13 -13.59 13.40
N VAL A 316 -5.15 -13.90 12.60
CA VAL A 316 -6.19 -14.84 12.96
C VAL A 316 -6.18 -15.99 11.96
N MET A 317 -6.15 -17.23 12.44
CA MET A 317 -6.25 -18.44 11.64
C MET A 317 -7.18 -19.46 12.30
N LEU A 318 -8.05 -20.10 11.53
CA LEU A 318 -8.89 -21.22 11.96
C LEU A 318 -8.43 -22.49 11.24
N MET A 319 -7.95 -23.48 11.99
CA MET A 319 -7.44 -24.73 11.43
C MET A 319 -8.46 -25.87 11.62
N LEU A 320 -8.58 -26.73 10.61
CA LEU A 320 -9.34 -27.99 10.70
C LEU A 320 -8.46 -29.09 11.27
N ALA A 321 -8.00 -28.88 12.50
CA ALA A 321 -7.08 -29.77 13.19
C ALA A 321 -7.68 -30.17 14.54
N ASN A 322 -7.41 -31.40 14.97
CA ASN A 322 -7.53 -31.73 16.39
C ASN A 322 -6.36 -31.13 17.17
N GLN A 323 -6.41 -31.19 18.51
CA GLN A 323 -5.39 -30.60 19.38
C GLN A 323 -3.97 -31.11 19.05
N GLN A 324 -3.81 -32.42 18.83
CA GLN A 324 -2.49 -33.02 18.57
C GLN A 324 -1.91 -32.54 17.24
N GLN A 325 -2.74 -32.47 16.19
CA GLN A 325 -2.34 -31.93 14.90
C GLN A 325 -1.99 -30.45 15.00
N LEU A 326 -2.78 -29.67 15.74
CA LEU A 326 -2.52 -28.24 15.91
C LEU A 326 -1.17 -27.98 16.59
N GLU A 327 -0.88 -28.67 17.70
CA GLU A 327 0.41 -28.51 18.38
C GLU A 327 1.57 -28.91 17.46
N LYS A 328 1.42 -30.00 16.70
CA LYS A 328 2.43 -30.40 15.71
C LYS A 328 2.64 -29.33 14.63
N VAL A 329 1.57 -28.70 14.14
CA VAL A 329 1.64 -27.60 13.16
C VAL A 329 2.37 -26.40 13.75
N LYS A 330 2.06 -26.01 14.99
CA LYS A 330 2.73 -24.89 15.68
C LYS A 330 4.24 -25.13 15.80
N GLU A 331 4.64 -26.29 16.31
CA GLU A 331 6.04 -26.66 16.50
C GLU A 331 6.82 -26.67 15.18
N LEU A 332 6.30 -27.34 14.15
CA LEU A 332 6.93 -27.39 12.83
C LEU A 332 7.04 -25.99 12.19
N ALA A 333 6.01 -25.15 12.36
CA ALA A 333 5.99 -23.81 11.80
C ALA A 333 7.02 -22.89 12.47
N ILE A 334 7.18 -22.97 13.79
CA ILE A 334 8.21 -22.20 14.52
C ILE A 334 9.60 -22.67 14.10
N GLN A 335 9.83 -24.00 14.03
CA GLN A 335 11.11 -24.55 13.62
C GLN A 335 11.52 -24.08 12.22
N ASP A 336 10.63 -24.21 11.24
CA ASP A 336 10.90 -23.78 9.86
C ASP A 336 11.07 -22.25 9.76
N LEU A 337 10.29 -21.47 10.51
CA LEU A 337 10.49 -20.02 10.61
C LEU A 337 11.93 -19.74 11.06
N CYS A 338 12.34 -20.29 12.20
CA CYS A 338 13.68 -20.09 12.76
C CYS A 338 14.81 -20.50 11.80
N ASP A 339 14.66 -21.62 11.08
CA ASP A 339 15.64 -22.11 10.11
C ASP A 339 15.75 -21.23 8.86
N SER A 340 14.66 -20.55 8.50
CA SER A 340 14.57 -19.65 7.34
C SER A 340 15.07 -18.23 7.60
N LEU A 341 15.14 -17.79 8.87
CA LEU A 341 15.54 -16.43 9.22
C LEU A 341 16.99 -16.11 8.76
N PRO A 342 17.24 -14.92 8.20
CA PRO A 342 18.54 -14.55 7.63
C PRO A 342 19.57 -14.12 8.68
N PHE A 343 19.60 -14.78 9.84
CA PHE A 343 20.53 -14.50 10.94
C PHE A 343 21.72 -15.45 10.98
N LYS A 344 22.00 -16.10 9.86
CA LYS A 344 23.21 -16.89 9.61
C LYS A 344 24.42 -15.96 9.43
N LEU A 345 25.59 -16.54 9.22
CA LEU A 345 26.83 -15.80 8.96
C LEU A 345 26.65 -14.63 7.98
N ASP A 346 27.07 -13.43 8.38
CA ASP A 346 27.08 -12.24 7.52
C ASP A 346 28.43 -11.53 7.55
N LEU A 347 28.68 -10.72 6.51
CA LEU A 347 29.90 -9.94 6.31
C LEU A 347 29.56 -8.45 6.20
N PHE A 348 30.10 -7.65 7.11
CA PHE A 348 30.11 -6.20 7.05
C PHE A 348 31.50 -5.69 6.68
N ILE A 349 31.58 -4.71 5.79
CA ILE A 349 32.85 -4.08 5.38
C ILE A 349 32.71 -2.59 5.63
N SER A 350 33.60 -2.03 6.45
CA SER A 350 33.57 -0.61 6.79
C SER A 350 33.88 0.25 5.55
N PRO A 351 33.56 1.56 5.56
CA PRO A 351 33.97 2.47 4.48
C PRO A 351 35.50 2.52 4.27
N ARG A 352 36.27 2.14 5.29
CA ARG A 352 37.74 2.02 5.24
C ARG A 352 38.23 0.69 4.65
N GLY A 353 37.33 -0.24 4.35
CA GLY A 353 37.64 -1.56 3.79
C GLY A 353 37.75 -2.69 4.82
N GLU A 354 37.65 -2.40 6.11
CA GLU A 354 37.87 -3.41 7.16
C GLU A 354 36.69 -4.40 7.26
N PRO A 355 36.93 -5.71 7.13
CA PRO A 355 35.89 -6.71 7.22
C PRO A 355 35.61 -7.17 8.67
N HIS A 356 34.32 -7.38 8.95
CA HIS A 356 33.80 -7.97 10.17
C HIS A 356 32.84 -9.12 9.84
N LEU A 357 33.07 -10.28 10.47
CA LEU A 357 32.12 -11.40 10.45
C LEU A 357 31.11 -11.24 11.59
N LEU A 358 29.84 -11.49 11.30
CA LEU A 358 28.72 -11.27 12.21
C LEU A 358 27.82 -12.51 12.32
N ASN A 359 27.03 -12.52 13.39
CA ASN A 359 25.93 -13.45 13.71
C ASN A 359 26.31 -14.92 14.04
N GLU A 360 27.34 -15.49 13.44
CA GLU A 360 27.66 -16.92 13.59
C GLU A 360 29.17 -17.19 13.73
N LYS A 361 29.52 -18.20 14.53
CA LYS A 361 30.91 -18.70 14.63
C LYS A 361 31.22 -19.54 13.40
N ALA A 362 31.84 -18.93 12.40
CA ALA A 362 32.16 -19.61 11.16
C ALA A 362 33.25 -20.67 11.34
N THR A 363 33.08 -21.81 10.65
CA THR A 363 34.15 -22.77 10.38
C THR A 363 34.79 -22.47 9.03
N HIS A 364 35.97 -23.02 8.77
CA HIS A 364 36.69 -22.84 7.50
C HIS A 364 35.89 -23.41 6.33
N ALA A 365 35.27 -24.58 6.53
CA ALA A 365 34.34 -25.16 5.56
C ALA A 365 33.06 -24.30 5.41
N GLY A 366 32.56 -23.74 6.50
CA GLY A 366 31.43 -22.81 6.52
C GLY A 366 31.70 -21.53 5.71
N LEU A 367 32.88 -20.92 5.86
CA LEU A 367 33.28 -19.74 5.07
C LEU A 367 33.37 -20.06 3.58
N LYS A 368 33.94 -21.21 3.19
CA LYS A 368 33.96 -21.63 1.78
C LYS A 368 32.55 -21.72 1.19
N LYS A 369 31.59 -22.30 1.93
CA LYS A 369 30.18 -22.33 1.53
C LYS A 369 29.57 -20.93 1.49
N PHE A 370 29.88 -20.06 2.45
CA PHE A 370 29.40 -18.69 2.49
C PHE A 370 29.82 -17.88 1.27
N PHE A 371 31.10 -17.95 0.87
CA PHE A 371 31.60 -17.28 -0.33
C PHE A 371 30.93 -17.76 -1.63
N SER A 372 30.42 -18.99 -1.67
CA SER A 372 29.67 -19.48 -2.83
C SER A 372 28.36 -18.71 -3.04
N LYS A 373 27.74 -18.21 -1.96
CA LYS A 373 26.45 -17.50 -1.93
C LYS A 373 26.59 -15.98 -1.75
N LEU A 374 27.81 -15.45 -1.60
CA LEU A 374 28.06 -14.03 -1.33
C LEU A 374 27.72 -13.17 -2.55
N LYS A 375 26.98 -12.06 -2.34
CA LYS A 375 26.63 -11.11 -3.40
C LYS A 375 27.91 -10.52 -4.05
N PRO A 376 27.96 -10.34 -5.39
CA PRO A 376 29.11 -9.78 -6.11
C PRO A 376 29.66 -8.48 -5.51
N GLU A 377 28.77 -7.56 -5.13
CA GLU A 377 29.11 -6.27 -4.53
C GLU A 377 29.92 -6.43 -3.22
N LYS A 378 29.52 -7.35 -2.33
CA LYS A 378 30.26 -7.60 -1.08
C LYS A 378 31.61 -8.28 -1.35
N LEU A 379 31.66 -9.17 -2.35
CA LEU A 379 32.89 -9.83 -2.77
C LEU A 379 33.93 -8.83 -3.32
N GLN A 380 33.50 -7.92 -4.19
CA GLN A 380 34.33 -6.83 -4.73
C GLN A 380 34.88 -5.94 -3.61
N ARG A 381 34.05 -5.61 -2.61
CA ARG A 381 34.42 -4.75 -1.48
C ARG A 381 35.49 -5.33 -0.57
N LEU A 382 35.63 -6.66 -0.48
CA LEU A 382 36.71 -7.30 0.31
C LEU A 382 38.09 -7.01 -0.26
N LEU A 383 38.18 -6.74 -1.56
CA LEU A 383 39.42 -6.51 -2.29
C LEU A 383 39.63 -5.01 -2.58
N PHE A 384 39.06 -4.15 -1.73
CA PHE A 384 39.29 -2.71 -1.83
C PHE A 384 40.76 -2.36 -1.56
N VAL A 385 41.26 -1.43 -2.36
CA VAL A 385 42.56 -0.80 -2.18
C VAL A 385 42.37 0.70 -2.00
N LYS A 386 43.36 1.39 -1.45
CA LYS A 386 43.28 2.85 -1.32
C LYS A 386 43.37 3.53 -2.66
N THR A 387 42.60 4.60 -2.82
CA THR A 387 42.61 5.42 -4.04
C THR A 387 43.99 6.05 -4.30
N ALA A 388 44.74 6.36 -3.23
CA ALA A 388 46.09 6.93 -3.32
C ALA A 388 47.09 5.99 -4.01
N ASP A 389 46.88 4.66 -3.92
CA ASP A 389 47.78 3.66 -4.49
C ASP A 389 47.41 3.28 -5.94
N LYS A 390 46.34 3.87 -6.50
CA LYS A 390 45.73 3.47 -7.79
C LYS A 390 46.73 3.43 -8.95
N SER A 391 47.51 4.50 -9.12
CA SER A 391 48.44 4.63 -10.25
C SER A 391 49.57 3.60 -10.16
N ALA A 392 50.11 3.40 -8.96
CA ALA A 392 51.16 2.42 -8.70
C ALA A 392 50.67 0.98 -8.90
N ILE A 393 49.49 0.65 -8.35
CA ILE A 393 48.89 -0.68 -8.47
C ILE A 393 48.53 -1.00 -9.91
N LYS A 394 47.88 -0.07 -10.63
CA LYS A 394 47.46 -0.29 -12.02
C LYS A 394 48.67 -0.58 -12.90
N LYS A 395 49.68 0.29 -12.85
CA LYS A 395 50.90 0.12 -13.64
C LYS A 395 51.59 -1.22 -13.32
N ALA A 396 51.74 -1.55 -12.04
CA ALA A 396 52.42 -2.78 -11.63
C ALA A 396 51.65 -4.06 -12.02
N LEU A 397 50.31 -4.06 -11.96
CA LEU A 397 49.52 -5.21 -12.39
C LEU A 397 49.52 -5.37 -13.91
N ASP A 398 49.52 -4.28 -14.67
CA ASP A 398 49.65 -4.31 -16.13
C ASP A 398 51.06 -4.80 -16.55
N ASP A 399 52.12 -4.40 -15.84
CA ASP A 399 53.51 -4.74 -16.16
C ASP A 399 53.94 -6.15 -15.67
N SER A 400 53.25 -6.76 -14.70
CA SER A 400 53.72 -7.98 -14.02
C SER A 400 53.07 -9.29 -14.47
N GLU A 401 52.03 -9.24 -15.32
CA GLU A 401 51.23 -10.40 -15.77
C GLU A 401 50.70 -11.30 -14.62
N LEU A 402 50.74 -10.79 -13.37
CA LEU A 402 50.62 -11.56 -12.14
C LEU A 402 49.27 -12.26 -11.97
N LEU A 403 48.24 -11.81 -12.68
CA LEU A 403 46.88 -12.34 -12.60
C LEU A 403 46.39 -12.96 -13.92
N ASP A 404 47.22 -13.01 -14.96
CA ASP A 404 46.77 -13.38 -16.31
C ASP A 404 46.36 -14.86 -16.38
N ASP A 405 47.17 -15.77 -15.81
CA ASP A 405 46.87 -17.20 -15.70
C ASP A 405 45.62 -17.52 -14.86
N SER A 406 45.23 -16.59 -13.98
CA SER A 406 44.06 -16.71 -13.11
C SER A 406 42.78 -16.15 -13.74
N GLY A 407 42.89 -15.42 -14.86
CA GLY A 407 41.78 -14.68 -15.44
C GLY A 407 41.21 -13.61 -14.50
N LEU A 408 42.02 -13.12 -13.56
CA LEU A 408 41.66 -12.11 -12.56
C LEU A 408 42.24 -10.73 -12.88
N SER A 409 42.49 -10.41 -14.14
CA SER A 409 42.97 -9.08 -14.53
C SER A 409 41.97 -8.02 -14.02
N PRO A 410 42.44 -6.98 -13.30
CA PRO A 410 41.57 -6.03 -12.61
C PRO A 410 40.78 -5.17 -13.60
N ILE A 411 39.52 -4.87 -13.24
CA ILE A 411 38.65 -3.97 -14.00
C ILE A 411 38.41 -2.73 -13.14
N PHE A 412 39.21 -1.69 -13.35
CA PHE A 412 39.10 -0.47 -12.55
C PHE A 412 37.89 0.38 -12.94
N SER A 413 37.24 0.99 -11.95
CA SER A 413 36.19 1.98 -12.20
C SER A 413 36.79 3.29 -12.76
N GLU A 414 36.10 3.86 -13.75
CA GLU A 414 36.38 5.20 -14.28
C GLU A 414 36.07 6.31 -13.26
N LYS A 415 35.06 6.09 -12.40
CA LYS A 415 34.69 7.01 -11.32
C LYS A 415 35.37 6.60 -10.02
N THR A 416 36.25 7.45 -9.51
CA THR A 416 36.90 7.27 -8.20
C THR A 416 36.23 8.19 -7.17
N ILE A 417 35.47 7.63 -6.23
CA ILE A 417 34.77 8.40 -5.19
C ILE A 417 35.18 7.83 -3.83
N GLY A 418 35.82 8.65 -2.99
CA GLY A 418 36.19 8.30 -1.62
C GLY A 418 37.64 7.79 -1.43
N GLN A 419 37.94 7.33 -0.22
CA GLN A 419 39.29 6.93 0.23
C GLN A 419 39.72 5.53 -0.26
N THR A 420 38.76 4.68 -0.64
CA THR A 420 38.97 3.32 -1.12
C THR A 420 38.33 3.12 -2.50
N MET A 421 38.85 2.18 -3.28
CA MET A 421 38.36 1.82 -4.60
C MET A 421 38.35 0.30 -4.83
N THR A 422 37.47 -0.17 -5.72
CA THR A 422 37.43 -1.58 -6.13
C THR A 422 38.51 -1.90 -7.17
N LEU A 423 39.13 -3.08 -7.04
CA LEU A 423 39.94 -3.68 -8.11
C LEU A 423 39.07 -4.27 -9.24
N TYR A 424 37.81 -4.59 -8.95
CA TYR A 424 36.87 -5.21 -9.88
C TYR A 424 35.54 -4.45 -9.89
N ALA A 425 35.31 -3.63 -10.91
CA ALA A 425 34.10 -2.81 -11.05
C ALA A 425 32.88 -3.64 -11.48
N SER A 426 33.10 -4.71 -12.25
CA SER A 426 32.07 -5.69 -12.63
C SER A 426 32.66 -7.10 -12.59
N LEU A 427 31.82 -8.08 -12.27
CA LEU A 427 32.17 -9.52 -12.34
C LEU A 427 31.41 -10.24 -13.49
N GLU A 428 30.63 -9.52 -14.30
CA GLU A 428 29.74 -10.12 -15.31
C GLU A 428 30.53 -10.81 -16.44
N GLN A 429 31.66 -10.22 -16.82
CA GLN A 429 32.50 -10.69 -17.91
C GLN A 429 33.51 -11.77 -17.48
N MET A 430 33.57 -12.10 -16.19
CA MET A 430 34.48 -13.13 -15.68
C MET A 430 33.92 -14.53 -15.90
N GLY A 431 34.76 -15.45 -16.39
CA GLY A 431 34.41 -16.87 -16.46
C GLY A 431 34.22 -17.50 -15.07
N GLU A 432 33.50 -18.62 -14.98
CA GLU A 432 33.21 -19.28 -13.70
C GLU A 432 34.48 -19.74 -12.94
N LYS A 433 35.52 -20.17 -13.66
CA LYS A 433 36.82 -20.51 -13.05
C LYS A 433 37.46 -19.30 -12.35
N ALA A 434 37.48 -18.14 -13.02
CA ALA A 434 37.97 -16.89 -12.45
C ALA A 434 37.14 -16.47 -11.23
N LYS A 435 35.80 -16.58 -11.29
CA LYS A 435 34.94 -16.29 -10.12
C LYS A 435 35.23 -17.19 -8.92
N GLN A 436 35.51 -18.48 -9.15
CA GLN A 436 35.91 -19.40 -8.06
C GLN A 436 37.26 -19.02 -7.46
N GLN A 437 38.23 -18.66 -8.30
CA GLN A 437 39.53 -18.18 -7.88
C GLN A 437 39.43 -16.85 -7.10
N LEU A 438 38.62 -15.90 -7.55
CA LEU A 438 38.36 -14.65 -6.84
C LEU A 438 37.78 -14.89 -5.44
N LYS A 439 36.83 -15.84 -5.31
CA LYS A 439 36.28 -16.25 -4.00
C LYS A 439 37.37 -16.80 -3.07
N LYS A 440 38.35 -17.52 -3.62
CA LYS A 440 39.49 -18.06 -2.86
C LYS A 440 40.45 -16.96 -2.39
N ALA A 441 40.78 -15.99 -3.24
CA ALA A 441 41.54 -14.80 -2.84
C ALA A 441 40.79 -13.97 -1.78
N ALA A 442 39.49 -13.77 -1.96
CA ALA A 442 38.66 -13.03 -1.01
C ALA A 442 38.61 -13.72 0.38
N HIS A 443 38.66 -15.05 0.43
CA HIS A 443 38.75 -15.79 1.69
C HIS A 443 40.07 -15.52 2.43
N ALA A 444 41.20 -15.50 1.72
CA ALA A 444 42.49 -15.13 2.32
C ALA A 444 42.52 -13.66 2.75
N ALA A 445 42.05 -12.75 1.88
CA ALA A 445 41.97 -11.32 2.17
C ALA A 445 41.09 -11.01 3.39
N LEU A 446 39.97 -11.73 3.55
CA LEU A 446 39.09 -11.63 4.71
C LEU A 446 39.84 -11.93 6.01
N LEU A 447 40.53 -13.07 6.12
CA LEU A 447 41.18 -13.47 7.38
C LEU A 447 42.45 -12.66 7.69
N LEU A 448 43.17 -12.22 6.65
CA LEU A 448 44.30 -11.29 6.79
C LEU A 448 43.87 -9.95 7.38
N ASN A 449 42.66 -9.46 7.03
CA ASN A 449 42.16 -8.16 7.46
C ASN A 449 41.03 -8.24 8.49
N LEU A 450 40.69 -9.43 9.00
CA LEU A 450 39.54 -9.61 9.88
C LEU A 450 39.71 -8.81 11.18
N SER A 451 38.80 -7.88 11.42
CA SER A 451 38.81 -7.07 12.63
C SER A 451 38.17 -7.81 13.79
N LEU A 452 38.93 -8.01 14.87
CA LEU A 452 38.51 -8.71 16.09
C LEU A 452 38.70 -7.80 17.31
N LYS A 453 37.80 -7.91 18.30
CA LYS A 453 37.93 -7.23 19.59
C LYS A 453 38.69 -8.14 20.57
N THR A 454 40.02 -8.14 20.49
CA THR A 454 40.92 -9.00 21.28
C THR A 454 41.82 -8.20 22.21
N LYS A 455 42.28 -8.81 23.31
CA LYS A 455 43.33 -8.29 24.20
C LYS A 455 44.65 -9.03 23.90
N PRO A 456 45.83 -8.44 24.19
CA PRO A 456 47.12 -9.09 23.91
C PRO A 456 47.26 -10.49 24.53
N LYS A 457 46.69 -10.69 25.72
CA LYS A 457 46.67 -11.98 26.42
C LYS A 457 45.87 -13.09 25.74
N ASP A 458 45.07 -12.76 24.72
CA ASP A 458 44.25 -13.74 24.01
C ASP A 458 45.07 -14.54 22.98
N GLY A 459 46.34 -14.16 22.73
CA GLY A 459 47.27 -14.90 21.87
C GLY A 459 46.93 -14.85 20.38
N ILE A 460 46.09 -13.88 19.97
CA ILE A 460 45.64 -13.71 18.59
C ILE A 460 46.65 -12.85 17.82
N PRO A 461 47.19 -13.33 16.68
CA PRO A 461 48.16 -12.56 15.90
C PRO A 461 47.52 -11.26 15.39
N ASP A 462 48.31 -10.18 15.44
CA ASP A 462 47.93 -8.91 14.84
C ASP A 462 48.01 -8.97 13.30
N TYR A 463 47.71 -7.86 12.62
CA TYR A 463 47.69 -7.86 11.16
C TYR A 463 49.06 -8.10 10.51
N ASP A 464 50.15 -7.67 11.14
CA ASP A 464 51.48 -7.80 10.58
C ASP A 464 52.04 -9.21 10.83
N ASP A 465 51.75 -9.79 11.99
CA ASP A 465 52.08 -11.17 12.31
C ASP A 465 51.27 -12.17 11.47
N ARG A 466 50.00 -11.87 11.20
CA ARG A 466 49.20 -12.62 10.23
C ARG A 466 49.85 -12.59 8.86
N GLU A 467 50.21 -11.41 8.37
CA GLU A 467 50.84 -11.27 7.05
C GLU A 467 52.18 -12.02 6.97
N LYS A 468 53.02 -11.96 8.02
CA LYS A 468 54.28 -12.73 8.08
C LYS A 468 54.04 -14.24 8.03
N ALA A 469 53.11 -14.76 8.85
CA ALA A 469 52.80 -16.19 8.87
C ALA A 469 52.17 -16.66 7.54
N PHE A 470 51.38 -15.81 6.88
CA PHE A 470 50.84 -16.08 5.55
C PHE A 470 51.96 -16.17 4.49
N LEU A 471 52.91 -15.24 4.52
CA LEU A 471 54.06 -15.25 3.61
C LEU A 471 54.98 -16.45 3.84
N ALA A 472 55.12 -16.92 5.09
CA ALA A 472 55.93 -18.10 5.40
C ALA A 472 55.41 -19.40 4.76
N CYS A 473 54.14 -19.43 4.33
CA CYS A 473 53.55 -20.56 3.60
C CYS A 473 53.91 -20.54 2.10
N ILE A 474 54.55 -19.48 1.61
CA ILE A 474 54.84 -19.25 0.20
C ILE A 474 56.37 -19.25 0.02
N PRO A 475 56.94 -20.17 -0.77
CA PRO A 475 58.39 -20.28 -0.93
C PRO A 475 58.99 -19.15 -1.78
N GLU A 476 58.18 -18.48 -2.59
CA GLU A 476 58.58 -17.39 -3.47
C GLU A 476 58.61 -16.06 -2.73
N GLN A 477 59.53 -15.17 -3.10
CA GLN A 477 59.56 -13.82 -2.54
C GLN A 477 58.42 -12.96 -3.10
N ARG A 478 57.72 -12.26 -2.21
CA ARG A 478 56.67 -11.31 -2.59
C ARG A 478 57.24 -10.21 -3.48
N PRO A 479 56.56 -9.85 -4.60
CA PRO A 479 56.99 -8.77 -5.49
C PRO A 479 57.32 -7.47 -4.74
N SER A 480 58.45 -6.85 -5.12
CA SER A 480 58.97 -5.65 -4.46
C SER A 480 58.00 -4.48 -4.49
N TRP A 481 57.18 -4.37 -5.54
CA TRP A 481 56.17 -3.32 -5.66
C TRP A 481 55.03 -3.47 -4.63
N ILE A 482 54.68 -4.70 -4.23
CA ILE A 482 53.70 -4.93 -3.14
C ILE A 482 54.35 -4.55 -1.80
N ASN A 483 55.64 -4.85 -1.60
CA ASN A 483 56.39 -4.44 -0.41
C ASN A 483 56.47 -2.91 -0.25
N ALA A 484 56.51 -2.18 -1.37
CA ALA A 484 56.61 -0.71 -1.38
C ALA A 484 55.33 0.00 -0.93
N ILE A 485 54.20 -0.70 -0.84
CA ILE A 485 52.94 -0.13 -0.32
C ILE A 485 53.05 0.03 1.20
N ALA A 486 52.84 1.27 1.67
CA ALA A 486 53.11 1.68 3.06
C ALA A 486 52.51 0.72 4.10
N GLY A 487 53.36 0.26 5.02
CA GLY A 487 53.16 -0.95 5.81
C GLY A 487 52.74 -0.79 7.27
N ASN A 488 52.50 0.43 7.77
CA ASN A 488 52.15 0.61 9.18
C ASN A 488 50.82 -0.13 9.45
N SER A 489 50.69 -0.82 10.58
CA SER A 489 49.63 -1.80 10.87
C SER A 489 48.19 -1.33 10.57
N TYR A 490 47.92 -0.03 10.77
CA TYR A 490 46.62 0.62 10.47
C TYR A 490 46.38 0.91 8.97
N TYR A 491 47.42 0.89 8.14
CA TYR A 491 47.43 1.34 6.75
C TYR A 491 47.79 0.26 5.71
N GLY A 492 48.21 -0.94 6.12
CA GLY A 492 48.61 -2.05 5.25
C GLY A 492 47.49 -2.83 4.54
N HIS A 493 46.24 -2.35 4.56
CA HIS A 493 45.08 -3.05 3.97
C HIS A 493 45.24 -3.34 2.46
N SER A 494 45.65 -2.33 1.66
CA SER A 494 45.92 -2.51 0.23
C SER A 494 46.95 -3.63 -0.02
N ARG A 495 48.03 -3.64 0.78
CA ARG A 495 49.14 -4.60 0.69
C ARG A 495 48.68 -6.02 0.95
N ARG A 496 47.90 -6.25 2.01
CA ARG A 496 47.36 -7.58 2.36
C ARG A 496 46.40 -8.11 1.30
N ASN A 497 45.55 -7.26 0.72
CA ASN A 497 44.65 -7.64 -0.35
C ASN A 497 45.40 -8.07 -1.62
N LEU A 498 46.43 -7.32 -2.02
CA LEU A 498 47.29 -7.69 -3.15
C LEU A 498 48.14 -8.92 -2.86
N THR A 499 48.58 -9.10 -1.61
CA THR A 499 49.29 -10.31 -1.16
C THR A 499 48.41 -11.54 -1.28
N ALA A 500 47.12 -11.45 -0.94
CA ALA A 500 46.16 -12.53 -1.11
C ALA A 500 45.95 -12.92 -2.59
N LEU A 501 45.92 -11.93 -3.49
CA LEU A 501 45.82 -12.15 -4.95
C LEU A 501 47.09 -12.79 -5.51
N TRP A 502 48.26 -12.31 -5.12
CA TRP A 502 49.54 -12.90 -5.52
C TRP A 502 49.71 -14.34 -5.01
N ALA A 503 49.36 -14.61 -3.76
CA ALA A 503 49.41 -15.97 -3.21
C ALA A 503 48.52 -16.95 -3.98
N LEU A 504 47.36 -16.48 -4.45
CA LEU A 504 46.49 -17.27 -5.31
C LEU A 504 47.14 -17.55 -6.67
N ALA A 505 47.78 -16.56 -7.30
CA ALA A 505 48.48 -16.74 -8.57
C ALA A 505 49.54 -17.86 -8.49
N ILE A 506 50.29 -17.90 -7.38
CA ILE A 506 51.25 -18.98 -7.11
C ILE A 506 50.53 -20.32 -6.89
N ALA A 507 49.49 -20.33 -6.06
CA ALA A 507 48.79 -21.56 -5.68
C ALA A 507 48.12 -22.28 -6.85
N ILE A 508 47.75 -21.55 -7.93
CA ILE A 508 47.22 -22.15 -9.16
C ILE A 508 48.18 -23.16 -9.77
N ASN A 509 49.48 -22.90 -9.68
CA ASN A 509 50.54 -23.74 -10.23
C ASN A 509 51.31 -24.53 -9.15
N ASN A 510 50.95 -24.37 -7.87
CA ASN A 510 51.64 -24.99 -6.74
C ASN A 510 50.66 -25.50 -5.68
N ASN A 511 50.28 -26.78 -5.80
CA ASN A 511 49.38 -27.45 -4.86
C ASN A 511 49.89 -27.46 -3.41
N LYS A 512 51.21 -27.41 -3.17
CA LYS A 512 51.74 -27.36 -1.81
C LYS A 512 51.39 -26.04 -1.12
N VAL A 513 51.49 -24.93 -1.84
CA VAL A 513 51.06 -23.60 -1.35
C VAL A 513 49.54 -23.58 -1.17
N ASP A 514 48.81 -24.18 -2.12
CA ASP A 514 47.36 -24.31 -2.04
C ASP A 514 46.90 -25.01 -0.77
N ASP A 515 47.47 -26.19 -0.50
CA ASP A 515 47.17 -27.01 0.68
C ASP A 515 47.66 -26.35 1.98
N ALA A 516 48.84 -25.72 1.97
CA ALA A 516 49.37 -25.03 3.14
C ALA A 516 48.49 -23.86 3.59
N ILE A 517 47.85 -23.14 2.66
CA ILE A 517 47.02 -21.97 2.99
C ILE A 517 45.54 -22.37 3.13
N TRP A 518 44.95 -23.00 2.10
CA TRP A 518 43.51 -23.28 2.01
C TRP A 518 43.13 -24.76 2.23
N GLY A 519 44.09 -25.64 2.49
CA GLY A 519 43.87 -27.07 2.67
C GLY A 519 43.06 -27.43 3.93
N LYS A 520 42.87 -28.73 4.16
CA LYS A 520 42.09 -29.24 5.30
C LYS A 520 42.71 -28.92 6.67
N GLU A 521 44.03 -28.79 6.72
CA GLU A 521 44.79 -28.36 7.91
C GLU A 521 45.60 -27.07 7.63
N GLY A 522 45.22 -26.33 6.59
CA GLY A 522 45.93 -25.13 6.17
C GLY A 522 45.80 -23.95 7.14
N LEU A 523 46.65 -22.95 6.95
CA LEU A 523 46.80 -21.79 7.83
C LEU A 523 45.47 -21.07 8.11
N LEU A 524 44.62 -20.91 7.10
CA LEU A 524 43.35 -20.20 7.26
C LEU A 524 42.38 -20.91 8.20
N LYS A 525 42.39 -22.26 8.22
CA LYS A 525 41.62 -23.04 9.19
C LYS A 525 42.18 -22.86 10.59
N GLN A 526 43.49 -22.99 10.75
CA GLN A 526 44.15 -22.87 12.06
C GLN A 526 43.91 -21.48 12.68
N TRP A 527 43.94 -20.42 11.88
CA TRP A 527 43.59 -19.09 12.35
C TRP A 527 42.13 -18.97 12.75
N LEU A 528 41.21 -19.49 11.95
CA LEU A 528 39.79 -19.33 12.21
C LEU A 528 39.29 -20.19 13.37
N GLU A 529 39.67 -21.46 13.40
CA GLU A 529 39.17 -22.47 14.34
C GLU A 529 40.09 -22.69 15.55
N GLY A 530 41.37 -22.32 15.42
CA GLY A 530 42.39 -22.53 16.44
C GLY A 530 43.13 -23.85 16.28
N THR A 531 44.07 -24.08 17.20
CA THR A 531 44.79 -25.34 17.41
C THR A 531 44.66 -25.74 18.87
N GLU A 532 45.24 -26.87 19.28
CA GLU A 532 45.28 -27.27 20.71
C GLU A 532 45.96 -26.21 21.59
N GLU A 533 46.91 -25.46 21.03
CA GLU A 533 47.70 -24.46 21.75
C GLU A 533 47.18 -23.02 21.61
N ARG A 534 46.35 -22.73 20.58
CA ARG A 534 45.95 -21.36 20.23
C ARG A 534 44.46 -21.25 19.96
N LYS A 535 43.84 -20.21 20.49
CA LYS A 535 42.44 -19.88 20.23
C LYS A 535 42.25 -19.41 18.78
N GLY A 536 41.17 -19.87 18.16
CA GLY A 536 40.76 -19.41 16.82
C GLY A 536 40.04 -18.08 16.83
N PHE A 537 40.04 -17.38 15.69
CA PHE A 537 39.31 -16.13 15.48
C PHE A 537 37.80 -16.30 15.75
N ASN A 538 37.24 -17.47 15.46
CA ASN A 538 35.81 -17.76 15.63
C ASN A 538 35.33 -17.62 17.09
N GLN A 539 36.23 -17.73 18.08
CA GLN A 539 35.88 -17.57 19.49
C GLN A 539 35.59 -16.10 19.85
N PHE A 540 36.09 -15.17 19.04
CA PHE A 540 35.94 -13.72 19.22
C PHE A 540 34.88 -13.11 18.31
N ILE A 541 34.22 -13.93 17.47
CA ILE A 541 33.07 -13.53 16.67
C ILE A 541 31.81 -13.74 17.51
N PRO A 542 31.03 -12.69 17.81
CA PRO A 542 29.78 -12.82 18.56
C PRO A 542 28.76 -13.69 17.82
N ALA A 543 28.27 -14.73 18.48
CA ALA A 543 27.23 -15.62 17.95
C ALA A 543 25.82 -15.03 18.16
N GLU A 544 25.63 -13.75 17.86
CA GLU A 544 24.36 -13.06 18.14
C GLU A 544 23.17 -13.65 17.37
N GLY A 545 23.42 -14.28 16.21
CA GLY A 545 22.38 -14.87 15.38
C GLY A 545 21.62 -15.98 16.10
N SER A 546 22.33 -16.87 16.81
CA SER A 546 21.68 -17.95 17.56
C SER A 546 20.89 -17.42 18.76
N THR A 547 21.38 -16.37 19.44
CA THR A 547 20.62 -15.68 20.49
C THR A 547 19.35 -15.03 19.94
N ILE A 548 19.42 -14.40 18.77
CA ILE A 548 18.26 -13.79 18.12
C ILE A 548 17.23 -14.86 17.73
N ILE A 549 17.66 -15.96 17.11
CA ILE A 549 16.77 -17.05 16.71
C ILE A 549 16.05 -17.65 17.92
N LYS A 550 16.78 -17.98 19.00
CA LYS A 550 16.19 -18.50 20.24
C LYS A 550 15.19 -17.53 20.88
N ALA A 551 15.46 -16.22 20.82
CA ALA A 551 14.53 -15.23 21.35
C ALA A 551 13.24 -15.16 20.51
N VAL A 552 13.34 -15.26 19.17
CA VAL A 552 12.18 -15.31 18.27
C VAL A 552 11.36 -16.59 18.50
N GLU A 553 12.03 -17.73 18.64
CA GLU A 553 11.43 -19.02 18.98
C GLU A 553 10.63 -18.92 20.29
N SER A 554 11.28 -18.49 21.38
CA SER A 554 10.64 -18.31 22.69
C SER A 554 9.45 -17.36 22.64
N HIS A 555 9.60 -16.22 21.94
CA HIS A 555 8.55 -15.22 21.77
C HIS A 555 7.31 -15.81 21.11
N PHE A 556 7.46 -16.56 20.01
CA PHE A 556 6.31 -17.16 19.34
C PHE A 556 5.71 -18.35 20.08
N HIS A 557 6.50 -19.17 20.80
CA HIS A 557 5.94 -20.18 21.70
C HIS A 557 5.08 -19.55 22.81
N GLN A 558 5.56 -18.46 23.41
CA GLN A 558 4.81 -17.74 24.45
C GLN A 558 3.52 -17.15 23.88
N LEU A 559 3.57 -16.48 22.73
CA LEU A 559 2.40 -15.94 22.05
C LEU A 559 1.37 -17.02 21.67
N LEU A 560 1.82 -18.13 21.05
CA LEU A 560 0.94 -19.23 20.63
C LEU A 560 0.36 -20.04 21.79
N SER A 561 0.96 -19.97 22.97
CA SER A 561 0.44 -20.56 24.21
C SER A 561 -0.40 -19.58 25.03
N GLY A 562 -0.62 -18.35 24.54
CA GLY A 562 -1.38 -17.32 25.25
C GLY A 562 -0.72 -16.85 26.56
N LYS A 563 0.59 -17.10 26.72
CA LYS A 563 1.36 -16.70 27.90
C LYS A 563 1.84 -15.25 27.75
N ARG A 564 2.08 -14.61 28.90
CA ARG A 564 2.80 -13.32 28.94
C ARG A 564 4.16 -13.50 28.27
N ILE A 565 4.59 -12.51 27.50
CA ILE A 565 5.94 -12.48 26.97
C ILE A 565 6.90 -12.25 28.14
N GLU A 566 7.70 -13.25 28.47
CA GLU A 566 8.72 -13.20 29.52
C GLU A 566 10.09 -12.98 28.87
N VAL A 567 10.81 -11.98 29.37
CA VAL A 567 12.20 -11.70 28.98
C VAL A 567 13.17 -12.46 29.88
N GLU A 568 14.40 -12.68 29.41
CA GLU A 568 15.44 -13.39 30.19
C GLU A 568 15.73 -12.74 31.56
N ASP A 569 15.63 -11.41 31.64
CA ASP A 569 15.87 -10.63 32.86
C ASP A 569 14.94 -9.40 32.90
N GLU A 570 13.87 -9.51 33.69
CA GLU A 570 12.91 -8.42 33.93
C GLU A 570 13.51 -7.24 34.71
N SER A 571 14.61 -7.48 35.43
CA SER A 571 15.31 -6.46 36.23
C SER A 571 16.33 -5.65 35.44
N ALA A 572 16.57 -6.00 34.18
CA ALA A 572 17.54 -5.33 33.34
C ALA A 572 17.25 -3.82 33.25
N GLU A 573 18.30 -2.99 33.29
CA GLU A 573 18.15 -1.52 33.31
C GLU A 573 17.76 -0.94 31.95
N GLY A 574 18.18 -1.56 30.85
CA GLY A 574 17.88 -1.09 29.50
C GLY A 574 16.44 -1.35 29.08
N ARG A 575 15.93 -0.54 28.16
CA ARG A 575 14.57 -0.68 27.60
C ARG A 575 14.62 -0.70 26.08
N CYS A 576 13.95 -1.68 25.48
CA CYS A 576 13.88 -1.77 24.03
C CYS A 576 13.14 -0.55 23.46
N LEU A 577 13.73 0.11 22.46
CA LEU A 577 13.14 1.27 21.81
C LEU A 577 11.70 1.05 21.29
N PHE A 578 11.39 -0.16 20.82
CA PHE A 578 10.14 -0.42 20.11
C PHE A 578 9.05 -1.02 20.99
N THR A 579 9.42 -1.91 21.90
CA THR A 579 8.48 -2.68 22.73
C THR A 579 8.52 -2.29 24.20
N ASP A 580 9.47 -1.44 24.61
CA ASP A 580 9.79 -1.10 26.00
C ASP A 580 10.17 -2.30 26.89
N GLN A 581 10.38 -3.48 26.30
CA GLN A 581 10.80 -4.67 27.03
C GLN A 581 12.16 -4.47 27.71
N PRO A 582 12.37 -4.99 28.93
CA PRO A 582 13.67 -4.97 29.59
C PRO A 582 14.73 -5.69 28.75
N VAL A 583 15.89 -5.05 28.61
CA VAL A 583 17.03 -5.58 27.86
C VAL A 583 18.33 -5.16 28.54
N ASP A 584 19.38 -5.99 28.41
CA ASP A 584 20.72 -5.63 28.88
C ASP A 584 21.14 -4.26 28.30
N PHE A 585 21.50 -3.33 29.18
CA PHE A 585 21.94 -1.98 28.83
C PHE A 585 23.14 -1.98 27.86
N LYS A 586 23.94 -3.05 27.86
CA LYS A 586 25.07 -3.21 26.92
C LYS A 586 24.62 -3.53 25.49
N LYS A 587 23.39 -4.04 25.28
CA LYS A 587 22.82 -4.35 23.96
C LYS A 587 22.33 -3.09 23.25
N ARG A 588 23.28 -2.20 22.93
CA ARG A 588 23.04 -0.97 22.17
C ARG A 588 22.96 -1.22 20.67
N LEU A 589 22.17 -0.40 19.98
CA LEU A 589 22.11 -0.35 18.53
C LEU A 589 23.43 0.19 17.97
N GLU A 590 24.09 -0.61 17.13
CA GLU A 590 25.32 -0.25 16.43
C GLU A 590 25.06 -0.03 14.93
N ASP A 591 25.82 0.87 14.30
CA ASP A 591 25.66 1.19 12.86
C ASP A 591 25.94 -0.02 11.94
N ASN A 592 26.77 -0.95 12.39
CA ASN A 592 27.12 -2.19 11.67
C ASN A 592 25.94 -3.18 11.55
N LYS A 593 24.81 -2.95 12.24
CA LYS A 593 23.61 -3.80 12.15
C LYS A 593 22.80 -3.58 10.86
N GLY A 594 23.15 -2.57 10.04
CA GLY A 594 22.55 -2.34 8.72
C GLY A 594 21.16 -1.71 8.72
N LEU A 595 20.58 -1.41 9.89
CA LEU A 595 19.21 -0.87 10.01
C LEU A 595 19.06 0.57 9.50
N LYS A 596 20.18 1.25 9.25
CA LYS A 596 20.22 2.61 8.68
C LYS A 596 19.43 2.73 7.37
N LYS A 597 19.39 1.65 6.57
CA LYS A 597 18.69 1.62 5.28
C LYS A 597 17.20 1.93 5.40
N ILE A 598 16.60 1.60 6.54
CA ILE A 598 15.19 1.84 6.85
C ILE A 598 15.00 2.98 7.87
N GLY A 599 16.00 3.85 8.03
CA GLY A 599 15.91 5.05 8.87
C GLY A 599 16.15 4.83 10.37
N VAL A 600 16.49 3.62 10.79
CA VAL A 600 16.77 3.31 12.20
C VAL A 600 18.27 3.49 12.45
N LYS A 601 18.63 4.57 13.16
CA LYS A 601 20.02 4.95 13.51
C LYS A 601 20.13 5.09 15.04
N ALA A 602 21.33 4.88 15.59
CA ALA A 602 21.58 5.08 17.02
C ALA A 602 21.23 6.50 17.51
N SER A 603 21.44 7.51 16.67
CA SER A 603 21.16 8.91 16.95
C SER A 603 19.75 9.38 16.56
N ALA A 604 18.91 8.53 15.94
CA ALA A 604 17.60 8.98 15.43
C ALA A 604 16.60 9.34 16.55
N PHE A 605 16.94 9.02 17.80
CA PHE A 605 16.03 9.09 18.95
C PHE A 605 16.64 9.81 20.17
N SER A 606 17.84 10.40 20.05
CA SER A 606 18.45 11.20 21.13
C SER A 606 17.69 12.52 21.33
N GLY A 607 17.43 12.91 22.58
CA GLY A 607 16.78 14.18 22.93
C GLY A 607 15.25 14.20 22.82
N ARG A 608 14.56 13.06 22.99
CA ARG A 608 13.09 13.04 23.15
C ARG A 608 12.70 13.13 24.63
N ASP A 609 11.58 13.79 24.90
CA ASP A 609 10.98 13.87 26.24
C ASP A 609 10.83 12.47 26.85
N GLY A 610 11.27 12.32 28.11
CA GLY A 610 11.18 11.07 28.87
C GLY A 610 12.41 10.16 28.85
N ARG A 611 13.54 10.59 28.27
CA ARG A 611 14.82 9.84 28.38
C ARG A 611 15.78 10.43 29.41
N PRO A 612 16.58 9.59 30.08
CA PRO A 612 17.55 10.02 31.10
C PRO A 612 18.78 10.74 30.53
N GLU A 613 18.92 10.82 29.20
CA GLU A 613 20.11 11.40 28.55
C GLU A 613 19.96 12.92 28.30
N PRO A 614 20.96 13.74 28.68
CA PRO A 614 21.08 15.14 28.28
C PRO A 614 21.01 15.35 26.76
N PHE A 615 20.41 16.45 26.31
CA PHE A 615 20.29 16.84 24.89
C PHE A 615 21.64 16.94 24.15
N ASP A 616 22.72 17.08 24.91
CA ASP A 616 24.07 17.43 24.51
C ASP A 616 25.01 16.20 24.36
N LEU A 617 24.51 14.99 24.59
CA LEU A 617 25.25 13.75 24.31
C LEU A 617 25.31 13.46 22.79
N ALA A 618 26.51 13.60 22.21
CA ALA A 618 26.76 13.41 20.78
C ALA A 618 26.52 11.98 20.25
N SER A 619 26.38 10.98 21.13
CA SER A 619 26.05 9.60 20.78
C SER A 619 24.86 9.11 21.60
N GLY A 620 23.66 9.13 21.01
CA GLY A 620 22.45 8.59 21.65
C GLY A 620 22.63 7.12 22.02
N HIS A 621 22.19 6.74 23.23
CA HIS A 621 22.16 5.34 23.66
C HIS A 621 20.77 4.75 23.38
N THR A 622 20.70 3.72 22.53
CA THR A 622 19.43 3.10 22.14
C THR A 622 19.54 1.59 22.25
N ASN A 623 18.75 0.96 23.11
CA ASN A 623 18.69 -0.49 23.22
C ASN A 623 17.61 -1.08 22.33
N ILE A 624 17.84 -2.29 21.84
CA ILE A 624 16.91 -3.04 20.99
C ILE A 624 16.86 -4.50 21.46
N SER A 625 15.65 -5.06 21.57
CA SER A 625 15.47 -6.47 21.91
C SER A 625 15.90 -7.36 20.74
N PRO A 626 16.31 -8.62 20.99
CA PRO A 626 16.66 -9.55 19.91
C PRO A 626 15.52 -9.78 18.91
N VAL A 627 14.26 -9.87 19.40
CA VAL A 627 13.07 -10.07 18.55
C VAL A 627 12.81 -8.85 17.66
N SER A 628 12.89 -7.64 18.21
CA SER A 628 12.79 -6.42 17.40
C SER A 628 13.97 -6.30 16.43
N LEU A 629 15.18 -6.68 16.82
CA LEU A 629 16.31 -6.71 15.88
C LEU A 629 16.06 -7.67 14.71
N ALA A 630 15.45 -8.83 14.96
CA ALA A 630 15.06 -9.77 13.92
C ALA A 630 14.04 -9.17 12.94
N GLU A 631 12.97 -8.60 13.47
CA GLU A 631 11.93 -7.90 12.70
C GLU A 631 12.52 -6.81 11.80
N TYR A 632 13.35 -5.93 12.35
CA TYR A 632 13.91 -4.82 11.58
C TYR A 632 14.98 -5.27 10.58
N LYS A 633 15.69 -6.37 10.83
CA LYS A 633 16.57 -6.98 9.82
C LYS A 633 15.76 -7.61 8.68
N LEU A 634 14.62 -8.25 8.95
CA LEU A 634 13.70 -8.73 7.91
C LEU A 634 13.15 -7.57 7.07
N ARG A 635 12.80 -6.45 7.70
CA ARG A 635 12.41 -5.21 7.01
C ARG A 635 13.48 -4.72 6.02
N VAL A 636 14.74 -4.69 6.46
CA VAL A 636 15.87 -4.34 5.59
C VAL A 636 15.99 -5.32 4.43
N HIS A 637 15.91 -6.63 4.71
CA HIS A 637 16.00 -7.67 3.68
C HIS A 637 14.92 -7.51 2.61
N VAL A 638 13.67 -7.29 3.02
CA VAL A 638 12.55 -7.06 2.10
C VAL A 638 12.72 -5.76 1.31
N HIS A 639 13.11 -4.67 1.96
CA HIS A 639 13.35 -3.39 1.30
C HIS A 639 14.45 -3.49 0.23
N GLU A 640 15.56 -4.19 0.51
CA GLU A 640 16.65 -4.40 -0.44
C GLU A 640 16.25 -5.20 -1.68
N ASN A 641 15.26 -6.09 -1.54
CA ASN A 641 14.76 -6.94 -2.62
C ASN A 641 13.57 -6.32 -3.37
N THR A 642 13.10 -5.13 -2.96
CA THR A 642 12.01 -4.41 -3.64
C THR A 642 12.57 -3.54 -4.78
N ALA A 643 11.83 -3.38 -5.87
CA ALA A 643 12.25 -2.62 -7.06
C ALA A 643 12.35 -1.08 -6.87
N GLN A 644 12.13 -0.56 -5.65
CA GLN A 644 12.19 0.87 -5.35
C GLN A 644 13.63 1.42 -5.39
N ASP A 645 13.76 2.74 -5.53
CA ASP A 645 15.01 3.48 -5.32
C ASP A 645 15.62 3.03 -3.98
N LYS A 646 16.80 2.37 -4.02
CA LYS A 646 17.56 1.84 -2.87
C LYS A 646 18.12 2.92 -1.92
N LYS A 647 17.46 4.08 -1.84
CA LYS A 647 17.86 5.21 -0.98
C LYS A 647 17.50 4.90 0.46
N GLU A 648 18.34 5.36 1.40
CA GLU A 648 18.04 5.27 2.82
C GLU A 648 16.69 5.96 3.11
N LEU A 649 15.75 5.24 3.71
CA LEU A 649 14.49 5.83 4.16
C LEU A 649 14.76 6.72 5.39
N ASN A 650 14.10 7.87 5.48
CA ASN A 650 13.87 8.54 6.77
C ASN A 650 12.70 7.81 7.49
N THR A 651 12.54 7.99 8.81
CA THR A 651 11.58 7.28 9.70
C THR A 651 10.37 6.70 8.95
N ALA A 652 10.42 5.40 8.66
CA ALA A 652 9.45 4.76 7.77
C ALA A 652 8.07 4.64 8.44
N THR A 653 7.02 4.98 7.69
CA THR A 653 5.62 4.73 8.05
C THR A 653 5.25 3.32 7.63
N LEU A 654 4.50 2.63 8.49
CA LEU A 654 4.10 1.26 8.29
C LEU A 654 2.78 1.21 7.48
N ILE A 655 2.75 0.44 6.40
CA ILE A 655 1.55 0.24 5.59
C ILE A 655 1.08 -1.20 5.77
N TYR A 656 -0.19 -1.36 6.14
CA TYR A 656 -0.87 -2.64 6.17
C TYR A 656 -1.85 -2.76 5.03
N SER A 657 -1.85 -3.95 4.46
CA SER A 657 -2.95 -4.47 3.68
C SER A 657 -2.98 -5.98 3.92
N PRO A 658 -4.17 -6.60 4.04
CA PRO A 658 -4.26 -8.04 4.25
C PRO A 658 -3.50 -8.82 3.17
N ALA A 659 -2.61 -9.72 3.59
CA ALA A 659 -1.88 -10.60 2.67
C ALA A 659 -2.82 -11.57 1.94
N THR A 660 -3.89 -11.95 2.63
CA THR A 660 -5.00 -12.82 2.25
C THR A 660 -6.33 -12.09 2.51
N ILE A 661 -7.41 -12.41 1.80
CA ILE A 661 -8.71 -11.73 2.00
C ILE A 661 -9.80 -12.73 2.33
N GLY A 662 -10.70 -12.30 3.22
CA GLY A 662 -11.96 -12.94 3.52
C GLY A 662 -11.79 -14.16 4.42
N LEU A 663 -12.93 -14.70 4.83
CA LEU A 663 -12.99 -16.07 5.30
C LEU A 663 -12.50 -16.97 4.14
N PHE A 664 -11.77 -18.06 4.38
CA PHE A 664 -11.28 -18.99 3.35
C PHE A 664 -10.14 -18.49 2.45
N GLY A 665 -9.24 -17.68 3.01
CA GLY A 665 -8.06 -17.10 2.36
C GLY A 665 -7.22 -18.07 1.50
N GLY A 666 -6.86 -19.24 2.04
CA GLY A 666 -5.72 -20.04 1.56
C GLY A 666 -5.92 -20.96 0.36
N LEU A 667 -7.17 -21.23 -0.08
CA LEU A 667 -7.50 -22.39 -0.93
C LEU A 667 -6.73 -22.51 -2.27
N ALA A 668 -6.37 -21.42 -2.94
CA ALA A 668 -5.57 -21.46 -4.18
C ALA A 668 -4.32 -20.60 -4.10
N MET A 669 -3.79 -20.45 -2.89
CA MET A 669 -2.49 -19.82 -2.70
C MET A 669 -1.41 -20.85 -2.99
N ASP A 670 -0.41 -20.43 -3.75
CA ASP A 670 0.82 -21.21 -3.92
C ASP A 670 1.57 -21.20 -2.58
N ILE A 671 1.47 -22.29 -1.84
CA ILE A 671 1.95 -22.42 -0.45
C ILE A 671 3.47 -22.61 -0.39
N ASP A 672 4.09 -23.11 -1.46
CA ASP A 672 5.54 -23.32 -1.57
C ASP A 672 6.31 -22.07 -2.01
N GLN A 673 5.62 -20.95 -2.30
CA GLN A 673 6.25 -19.72 -2.77
C GLN A 673 6.40 -18.67 -1.68
N ASP A 674 7.56 -18.01 -1.70
CA ASP A 674 7.87 -16.86 -0.86
C ASP A 674 6.80 -15.76 -0.96
N LEU A 675 6.60 -15.06 0.16
CA LEU A 675 5.80 -13.84 0.24
C LEU A 675 6.35 -12.78 -0.71
N LYS A 676 5.60 -12.53 -1.79
CA LYS A 676 5.98 -11.52 -2.79
C LYS A 676 5.69 -10.11 -2.29
N VAL A 677 6.44 -9.15 -2.81
CA VAL A 677 6.28 -7.73 -2.45
C VAL A 677 5.86 -6.91 -3.65
N MET A 678 4.87 -6.04 -3.47
CA MET A 678 4.44 -5.05 -4.47
C MET A 678 4.75 -3.65 -3.95
N SER A 679 5.55 -2.88 -4.70
CA SER A 679 5.82 -1.50 -4.31
C SER A 679 4.63 -0.57 -4.59
N LEU A 680 4.48 0.51 -3.81
CA LEU A 680 3.45 1.53 -4.01
C LEU A 680 3.62 2.22 -5.38
N GLN A 681 4.86 2.32 -5.85
CA GLN A 681 5.18 2.84 -7.17
C GLN A 681 4.62 1.93 -8.27
N GLU A 682 4.89 0.63 -8.23
CA GLU A 682 4.34 -0.32 -9.21
C GLU A 682 2.81 -0.36 -9.18
N LEU A 683 2.22 -0.27 -7.99
CA LEU A 683 0.77 -0.25 -7.79
C LEU A 683 0.10 1.03 -8.30
N SER A 684 0.80 2.15 -8.35
CA SER A 684 0.26 3.42 -8.87
C SER A 684 0.59 3.68 -10.35
N GLU A 685 1.49 2.89 -10.95
CA GLU A 685 1.92 3.02 -12.34
C GLU A 685 1.13 2.12 -13.30
N PHE A 686 0.52 2.71 -14.34
CA PHE A 686 -0.26 1.99 -15.35
C PHE A 686 0.53 1.68 -16.62
N TYR A 687 1.75 2.19 -16.77
CA TYR A 687 2.59 1.86 -17.92
C TYR A 687 3.09 0.42 -17.80
N VAL A 688 2.81 -0.42 -18.80
CA VAL A 688 3.22 -1.84 -18.81
C VAL A 688 4.74 -2.00 -18.64
N LYS A 689 5.54 -1.11 -19.22
CA LYS A 689 7.01 -1.10 -19.06
C LYS A 689 7.49 -0.84 -17.63
N ARG A 690 6.63 -0.33 -16.74
CA ARG A 690 6.96 0.08 -15.36
C ARG A 690 6.26 -0.77 -14.30
N SER A 691 5.26 -1.56 -14.68
CA SER A 691 4.48 -2.38 -13.75
C SER A 691 3.88 -3.56 -14.50
N ASN A 692 4.04 -4.75 -13.94
CA ASN A 692 3.42 -5.98 -14.46
C ASN A 692 2.18 -6.39 -13.64
N ILE A 693 1.67 -5.50 -12.78
CA ILE A 693 0.57 -5.83 -11.86
C ILE A 693 -0.77 -5.59 -12.54
N LEU A 694 -1.56 -6.64 -12.76
CA LEU A 694 -2.90 -6.57 -13.33
C LEU A 694 -4.00 -6.47 -12.26
N GLY A 695 -3.65 -6.74 -10.99
CA GLY A 695 -4.58 -6.71 -9.86
C GLY A 695 -5.31 -8.04 -9.64
N ILE A 696 -4.89 -9.13 -10.29
CA ILE A 696 -5.39 -10.48 -10.01
C ILE A 696 -4.38 -11.33 -9.24
N GLU A 697 -3.10 -10.92 -9.26
CA GLU A 697 -1.99 -11.68 -8.71
C GLU A 697 -2.20 -11.96 -7.23
N HIS A 698 -2.78 -11.01 -6.50
CA HIS A 698 -3.05 -11.13 -5.07
C HIS A 698 -4.11 -12.15 -4.68
N TYR A 699 -4.92 -12.63 -5.62
CA TYR A 699 -5.85 -13.75 -5.38
C TYR A 699 -5.18 -15.12 -5.56
N LYS A 700 -3.99 -15.18 -6.18
CA LYS A 700 -3.26 -16.43 -6.43
C LYS A 700 -2.08 -16.66 -5.50
N ARG A 701 -1.58 -15.61 -4.84
CA ARG A 701 -0.41 -15.67 -3.95
C ARG A 701 -0.57 -14.70 -2.80
N ARG A 702 0.17 -14.94 -1.73
CA ARG A 702 0.31 -13.98 -0.63
C ARG A 702 1.20 -12.83 -1.07
N TYR A 703 0.70 -11.61 -0.93
CA TYR A 703 1.46 -10.40 -1.25
C TYR A 703 1.54 -9.46 -0.06
N ARG A 704 2.74 -8.95 0.17
CA ARG A 704 2.98 -7.76 0.99
C ARG A 704 2.93 -6.55 0.08
N ILE A 705 1.94 -5.70 0.25
CA ILE A 705 2.04 -4.34 -0.27
C ILE A 705 3.16 -3.66 0.52
N THR A 706 4.01 -2.86 -0.14
CA THR A 706 5.15 -2.19 0.48
C THR A 706 4.75 -1.70 1.86
N ARG A 707 5.38 -2.29 2.87
CA ARG A 707 5.04 -2.02 4.26
C ARG A 707 5.75 -0.79 4.78
N LEU A 708 6.68 -0.20 4.02
CA LEU A 708 7.49 0.90 4.48
C LEU A 708 7.49 2.01 3.43
N GLU A 709 6.95 3.17 3.80
CA GLU A 709 7.01 4.37 2.98
C GLU A 709 7.51 5.56 3.80
N TYR A 710 8.26 6.46 3.15
CA TYR A 710 8.69 7.70 3.79
C TYR A 710 7.53 8.70 3.82
N LEU A 711 7.32 9.38 4.95
CA LEU A 711 6.39 10.49 5.03
C LEU A 711 7.02 11.79 4.49
N PRO A 712 6.52 12.36 3.37
CA PRO A 712 7.09 13.59 2.83
C PRO A 712 6.86 14.79 3.74
N GLY A 713 7.85 15.67 3.81
CA GLY A 713 7.73 16.94 4.55
C GLY A 713 6.95 18.01 3.80
N LYS A 714 6.96 18.01 2.45
CA LYS A 714 6.29 19.02 1.63
C LYS A 714 4.85 18.63 1.32
N THR A 715 3.92 19.58 1.42
CA THR A 715 2.48 19.37 1.13
C THR A 715 2.23 18.78 -0.26
N VAL A 716 2.96 19.23 -1.29
CA VAL A 716 2.86 18.68 -2.65
C VAL A 716 3.19 17.19 -2.68
N GLU A 717 4.24 16.78 -1.99
CA GLU A 717 4.67 15.39 -1.94
C GLU A 717 3.70 14.54 -1.11
N GLN A 718 3.15 15.10 -0.02
CA GLN A 718 2.10 14.46 0.79
C GLN A 718 0.82 14.21 -0.03
N VAL A 719 0.35 15.20 -0.80
CA VAL A 719 -0.80 15.06 -1.72
C VAL A 719 -0.52 13.96 -2.74
N ASN A 720 0.68 13.95 -3.33
CA ASN A 720 1.06 12.93 -4.32
C ASN A 720 1.12 11.53 -3.70
N GLN A 721 1.64 11.38 -2.48
CA GLN A 721 1.70 10.09 -1.80
C GLN A 721 0.30 9.58 -1.47
N LEU A 722 -0.56 10.42 -0.90
CA LEU A 722 -1.95 10.03 -0.57
C LEU A 722 -2.74 9.67 -1.83
N LEU A 723 -2.55 10.41 -2.92
CA LEU A 723 -3.13 10.08 -4.22
C LEU A 723 -2.66 8.70 -4.73
N ARG A 724 -1.38 8.35 -4.56
CA ARG A 724 -0.86 7.02 -4.93
C ARG A 724 -1.45 5.91 -4.06
N LEU A 725 -1.58 6.15 -2.76
CA LEU A 725 -2.17 5.20 -1.82
C LEU A 725 -3.63 4.90 -2.18
N LEU A 726 -4.47 5.93 -2.35
CA LEU A 726 -5.87 5.73 -2.73
C LEU A 726 -6.03 5.06 -4.11
N LYS A 727 -5.18 5.40 -5.08
CA LYS A 727 -5.17 4.72 -6.38
C LYS A 727 -4.74 3.26 -6.27
N ALA A 728 -3.76 2.96 -5.43
CA ALA A 728 -3.35 1.59 -5.15
C ALA A 728 -4.49 0.80 -4.51
N THR A 729 -5.18 1.36 -3.50
CA THR A 729 -6.36 0.80 -2.83
C THR A 729 -7.45 0.38 -3.83
N LEU A 730 -7.80 1.23 -4.79
CA LEU A 730 -8.78 0.89 -5.83
C LEU A 730 -8.27 -0.13 -6.86
N ARG A 731 -6.97 -0.13 -7.18
CA ARG A 731 -6.39 -1.06 -8.15
C ARG A 731 -6.36 -2.50 -7.63
N ILE A 732 -6.08 -2.68 -6.34
CA ILE A 732 -6.04 -4.00 -5.70
C ILE A 732 -7.40 -4.43 -5.15
N GLY A 733 -8.32 -3.49 -4.91
CA GLY A 733 -9.63 -3.77 -4.31
C GLY A 733 -9.56 -4.25 -2.86
N ARG A 734 -8.53 -3.87 -2.09
CA ARG A 734 -8.26 -4.28 -0.70
C ARG A 734 -8.06 -3.07 0.21
N PRO A 735 -8.32 -3.22 1.52
CA PRO A 735 -8.04 -2.15 2.45
C PRO A 735 -6.53 -1.84 2.54
N ILE A 736 -6.21 -0.55 2.67
CA ILE A 736 -4.85 -0.06 2.94
C ILE A 736 -4.89 0.85 4.17
N HIS A 737 -4.17 0.47 5.21
CA HIS A 737 -4.04 1.24 6.44
C HIS A 737 -2.60 1.73 6.60
N VAL A 738 -2.45 2.98 7.00
CA VAL A 738 -1.15 3.65 7.14
C VAL A 738 -0.98 4.06 8.59
N PHE A 739 0.08 3.54 9.23
CA PHE A 739 0.40 3.75 10.62
C PHE A 739 1.77 4.38 10.80
N ARG A 740 1.79 5.54 11.43
CA ARG A 740 2.99 6.12 12.03
C ARG A 740 3.20 5.60 13.46
N GLY A 741 2.11 5.34 14.19
CA GLY A 741 2.08 4.70 15.50
C GLY A 741 1.98 3.18 15.42
N LEU A 742 1.55 2.55 16.52
CA LEU A 742 1.27 1.12 16.52
C LEU A 742 -0.03 0.82 15.75
N PRO A 743 -0.02 -0.22 14.92
CA PRO A 743 -1.21 -0.73 14.25
C PRO A 743 -2.35 -1.04 15.23
N ILE A 744 -3.55 -0.65 14.83
CA ILE A 744 -4.81 -0.94 15.53
C ILE A 744 -5.83 -1.44 14.52
N ALA A 745 -6.65 -2.40 14.92
CA ALA A 745 -7.70 -2.93 14.06
C ALA A 745 -8.67 -1.82 13.62
N ASN A 746 -8.81 -1.63 12.31
CA ASN A 746 -9.74 -0.65 11.74
C ASN A 746 -10.69 -1.29 10.71
N ARG A 747 -11.95 -0.84 10.72
CA ARG A 747 -13.01 -1.35 9.83
C ARG A 747 -13.14 -0.57 8.52
N ALA A 748 -12.43 0.54 8.40
CA ALA A 748 -12.41 1.36 7.20
C ALA A 748 -11.79 0.60 6.01
N PHE A 749 -12.02 1.10 4.80
CA PHE A 749 -11.32 0.60 3.62
C PHE A 749 -9.96 1.29 3.43
N PHE A 750 -9.87 2.54 3.85
CA PHE A 750 -8.62 3.26 3.94
C PHE A 750 -8.53 3.94 5.29
N TYR A 751 -7.38 3.83 5.94
CA TYR A 751 -7.11 4.47 7.23
C TYR A 751 -5.71 5.08 7.24
N TYR A 752 -5.59 6.26 7.84
CA TYR A 752 -4.30 6.90 8.02
C TYR A 752 -4.24 7.64 9.35
N ASP A 753 -3.53 7.05 10.33
CA ASP A 753 -3.47 7.54 11.71
C ASP A 753 -2.90 8.97 11.86
N ALA A 754 -1.92 9.32 11.02
CA ALA A 754 -1.20 10.57 11.05
C ALA A 754 -1.45 11.41 9.77
N MET A 755 -2.67 11.35 9.23
CA MET A 755 -3.06 12.16 8.08
C MET A 755 -2.85 13.66 8.39
N PRO A 756 -2.13 14.42 7.54
CA PRO A 756 -1.96 15.85 7.74
C PRO A 756 -3.32 16.56 7.87
N PRO A 757 -3.51 17.49 8.83
CA PRO A 757 -4.83 18.09 9.10
C PRO A 757 -5.49 18.72 7.87
N LEU A 758 -4.72 19.38 7.02
CA LEU A 758 -5.21 19.96 5.77
C LEU A 758 -5.77 18.90 4.80
N LEU A 759 -5.13 17.74 4.72
CA LEU A 759 -5.60 16.63 3.88
C LEU A 759 -6.80 15.92 4.51
N ALA A 760 -6.79 15.76 5.83
CA ALA A 760 -7.91 15.22 6.58
C ALA A 760 -9.19 16.09 6.39
N GLU A 761 -9.04 17.42 6.35
CA GLU A 761 -10.13 18.35 6.02
C GLU A 761 -10.56 18.27 4.55
N LEU A 762 -9.61 18.21 3.62
CA LEU A 762 -9.88 18.07 2.19
C LEU A 762 -10.70 16.81 1.88
N LEU A 763 -10.35 15.70 2.52
CA LEU A 763 -11.00 14.41 2.30
C LEU A 763 -12.29 14.24 3.10
N GLY A 764 -12.41 14.95 4.22
CA GLY A 764 -13.63 14.97 5.02
C GLY A 764 -14.86 15.49 4.26
N ASP A 765 -16.01 14.94 4.60
CA ASP A 765 -17.35 15.43 4.26
C ASP A 765 -17.95 16.29 5.39
N GLY A 766 -17.16 16.61 6.41
CA GLY A 766 -17.60 17.36 7.59
C GLY A 766 -18.36 16.52 8.63
N GLN A 767 -18.62 15.23 8.35
CA GLN A 767 -19.44 14.34 9.19
C GLN A 767 -18.68 13.08 9.66
N ALA A 768 -17.55 12.72 9.03
CA ALA A 768 -16.80 11.50 9.35
C ALA A 768 -15.50 11.73 10.17
N LYS A 769 -15.05 10.66 10.84
CA LYS A 769 -13.70 10.54 11.42
C LYS A 769 -12.67 10.86 10.33
N ARG A 770 -11.94 11.98 10.49
CA ARG A 770 -11.13 12.61 9.41
C ARG A 770 -9.98 11.75 8.85
N ASN A 771 -9.72 10.59 9.44
CA ASN A 771 -8.59 9.72 9.13
C ASN A 771 -9.00 8.42 8.41
N GLU A 772 -10.29 8.20 8.16
CA GLU A 772 -10.81 6.98 7.53
C GLU A 772 -11.67 7.28 6.31
N LEU A 773 -11.67 6.38 5.34
CA LEU A 773 -12.57 6.38 4.20
C LEU A 773 -13.15 4.99 3.98
N ARG A 774 -14.43 4.94 3.63
CA ARG A 774 -15.10 3.77 3.05
C ARG A 774 -14.92 3.76 1.53
N LEU A 775 -15.14 2.61 0.91
CA LEU A 775 -14.88 2.37 -0.52
C LEU A 775 -15.53 3.44 -1.41
N GLU A 776 -16.79 3.78 -1.14
CA GLU A 776 -17.58 4.77 -1.90
C GLU A 776 -17.02 6.20 -1.77
N GLN A 777 -16.30 6.49 -0.69
CA GLN A 777 -15.71 7.81 -0.43
C GLN A 777 -14.33 7.99 -1.12
N ILE A 778 -13.69 6.90 -1.57
CA ILE A 778 -12.33 6.95 -2.14
C ILE A 778 -12.27 7.66 -3.49
N PRO A 779 -13.14 7.40 -4.47
CA PRO A 779 -13.06 8.11 -5.74
C PRO A 779 -13.30 9.63 -5.64
N PRO A 780 -14.31 10.13 -4.89
CA PRO A 780 -14.42 11.56 -4.60
C PRO A 780 -13.15 12.12 -3.94
N ALA A 781 -12.55 11.38 -2.99
CA ALA A 781 -11.29 11.76 -2.36
C ALA A 781 -10.12 11.88 -3.36
N ILE A 782 -9.99 10.93 -4.30
CA ILE A 782 -9.01 11.00 -5.40
C ILE A 782 -9.23 12.25 -6.23
N HIS A 783 -10.47 12.57 -6.58
CA HIS A 783 -10.78 13.77 -7.35
C HIS A 783 -10.34 15.04 -6.59
N ARG A 784 -10.65 15.15 -5.29
CA ARG A 784 -10.22 16.29 -4.47
C ARG A 784 -8.70 16.41 -4.36
N LEU A 785 -7.97 15.29 -4.24
CA LEU A 785 -6.50 15.29 -4.23
C LEU A 785 -5.90 15.69 -5.58
N GLU A 786 -6.49 15.26 -6.69
CA GLU A 786 -6.08 15.72 -8.01
C GLU A 786 -6.28 17.22 -8.19
N MET A 787 -7.38 17.78 -7.66
CA MET A 787 -7.57 19.22 -7.61
C MET A 787 -6.50 19.90 -6.74
N ALA A 788 -6.28 19.40 -5.52
CA ALA A 788 -5.26 19.94 -4.61
C ALA A 788 -3.87 19.96 -5.25
N LYS A 789 -3.48 18.89 -5.96
CA LYS A 789 -2.24 18.83 -6.72
C LYS A 789 -2.18 19.93 -7.79
N LEU A 790 -3.25 20.09 -8.58
CA LEU A 790 -3.33 21.12 -9.61
C LEU A 790 -3.21 22.54 -9.01
N LEU A 791 -3.83 22.79 -7.85
CA LEU A 791 -3.71 24.08 -7.17
C LEU A 791 -2.27 24.35 -6.72
N LEU A 792 -1.60 23.35 -6.12
CA LEU A 792 -0.24 23.50 -5.62
C LEU A 792 0.82 23.64 -6.72
N ASP A 793 0.62 23.02 -7.88
CA ASP A 793 1.54 23.09 -9.02
C ASP A 793 1.59 24.51 -9.66
N ASN A 794 0.67 25.42 -9.30
CA ASN A 794 0.57 26.77 -9.87
C ASN A 794 1.09 27.88 -8.93
N TRP A 795 2.03 28.68 -9.42
CA TRP A 795 2.67 29.76 -8.65
C TRP A 795 1.72 30.96 -8.42
N GLY A 796 1.67 31.45 -7.17
CA GLY A 796 1.00 32.70 -6.75
C GLY A 796 -0.35 32.55 -5.99
N TYR A 797 -0.97 31.38 -6.01
CA TYR A 797 -2.29 31.14 -5.39
C TYR A 797 -2.40 29.82 -4.60
N GLY A 798 -1.44 28.88 -4.79
CA GLY A 798 -1.62 27.46 -4.49
C GLY A 798 -2.02 27.09 -3.06
N TYR A 799 -1.24 27.45 -2.04
CA TYR A 799 -1.50 26.99 -0.67
C TYR A 799 -2.73 27.66 -0.04
N ASN A 800 -2.89 28.98 -0.20
CA ASN A 800 -4.03 29.72 0.35
C ASN A 800 -5.36 29.30 -0.31
N ALA A 801 -5.35 29.08 -1.62
CA ALA A 801 -6.53 28.55 -2.32
C ALA A 801 -6.85 27.12 -1.85
N LEU A 802 -5.83 26.28 -1.67
CA LEU A 802 -6.01 24.92 -1.14
C LEU A 802 -6.57 24.93 0.28
N GLN A 803 -6.11 25.81 1.17
CA GLN A 803 -6.67 25.92 2.53
C GLN A 803 -8.16 26.24 2.53
N LEU A 804 -8.59 27.18 1.68
CA LEU A 804 -10.01 27.49 1.52
C LEU A 804 -10.78 26.32 0.88
N TYR A 805 -10.20 25.68 -0.14
CA TYR A 805 -10.83 24.57 -0.86
C TYR A 805 -10.97 23.29 0.00
N ALA A 806 -10.01 23.04 0.89
CA ALA A 806 -9.99 21.84 1.71
C ALA A 806 -11.19 21.76 2.65
N ASN A 807 -11.45 22.83 3.42
CA ASN A 807 -12.52 22.85 4.40
C ASN A 807 -13.89 22.93 3.71
N PRO A 808 -14.83 22.00 3.98
CA PRO A 808 -16.17 22.00 3.37
C PRO A 808 -16.89 23.35 3.48
N LYS A 809 -16.84 24.00 4.64
CA LYS A 809 -17.50 25.30 4.90
C LYS A 809 -16.93 26.48 4.11
N THR A 810 -15.76 26.31 3.50
CA THR A 810 -15.09 27.35 2.73
C THR A 810 -14.77 26.91 1.31
N ARG A 811 -15.22 25.71 0.92
CA ARG A 811 -14.85 25.08 -0.34
C ARG A 811 -15.35 25.88 -1.52
N PHE A 812 -16.58 26.38 -1.44
CA PHE A 812 -17.20 27.19 -2.48
C PHE A 812 -16.40 28.46 -2.79
N LYS A 813 -16.02 29.24 -1.76
CA LYS A 813 -15.16 30.42 -1.95
C LYS A 813 -13.74 30.06 -2.40
N GLY A 814 -13.18 28.95 -1.92
CA GLY A 814 -11.88 28.43 -2.35
C GLY A 814 -11.86 28.07 -3.84
N LEU A 815 -12.93 27.45 -4.32
CA LEU A 815 -13.16 27.12 -5.72
C LEU A 815 -13.23 28.39 -6.59
N CYS A 816 -14.04 29.38 -6.20
CA CYS A 816 -14.18 30.63 -6.95
C CYS A 816 -12.86 31.40 -7.01
N PHE A 817 -12.15 31.44 -5.88
CA PHE A 817 -10.83 32.07 -5.77
C PHE A 817 -9.78 31.37 -6.65
N ALA A 818 -9.76 30.03 -6.65
CA ALA A 818 -8.88 29.25 -7.51
C ALA A 818 -9.16 29.48 -8.99
N TRP A 819 -10.44 29.49 -9.39
CA TRP A 819 -10.85 29.69 -10.78
C TRP A 819 -10.36 31.05 -11.29
N CYS A 820 -10.57 32.13 -10.52
CA CYS A 820 -10.12 33.47 -10.89
C CYS A 820 -8.60 33.57 -11.16
N GLY A 821 -7.78 32.77 -10.46
CA GLY A 821 -6.32 32.76 -10.62
C GLY A 821 -5.79 31.80 -11.69
N LEU A 822 -6.57 30.80 -12.10
CA LEU A 822 -6.11 29.67 -12.91
C LEU A 822 -6.81 29.52 -14.27
N HIS A 823 -7.99 30.12 -14.45
CA HIS A 823 -8.78 29.91 -15.65
C HIS A 823 -8.07 30.37 -16.95
N GLU A 824 -7.27 31.44 -16.87
CA GLU A 824 -6.42 31.92 -17.97
C GLU A 824 -5.17 31.05 -18.20
N LYS A 825 -4.68 30.36 -17.15
CA LYS A 825 -3.44 29.57 -17.19
C LYS A 825 -3.66 28.15 -17.69
N SER A 826 -4.84 27.57 -17.44
CA SER A 826 -5.16 26.20 -17.85
C SER A 826 -6.65 26.01 -18.05
N ARG A 827 -7.07 25.88 -19.31
CA ARG A 827 -8.46 25.60 -19.69
C ARG A 827 -8.98 24.29 -19.10
N LYS A 828 -8.10 23.30 -18.91
CA LYS A 828 -8.46 22.02 -18.27
C LYS A 828 -8.85 22.21 -16.81
N ILE A 829 -8.10 23.03 -16.06
CA ILE A 829 -8.40 23.34 -14.66
C ILE A 829 -9.66 24.20 -14.58
N ALA A 830 -9.78 25.20 -15.45
CA ALA A 830 -10.96 26.06 -15.56
C ALA A 830 -12.24 25.25 -15.71
N ASN A 831 -12.32 24.39 -16.73
CA ASN A 831 -13.48 23.57 -17.01
C ASN A 831 -13.86 22.66 -15.83
N ARG A 832 -12.87 22.17 -15.07
CA ARG A 832 -13.13 21.30 -13.92
C ARG A 832 -13.73 22.07 -12.75
N LEU A 833 -13.17 23.24 -12.43
CA LEU A 833 -13.70 24.13 -11.39
C LEU A 833 -15.10 24.65 -11.78
N GLU A 834 -15.34 24.88 -13.07
CA GLU A 834 -16.64 25.29 -13.58
C GLU A 834 -17.71 24.22 -13.40
N ARG A 835 -17.42 22.95 -13.72
CA ARG A 835 -18.37 21.84 -13.48
C ARG A 835 -18.67 21.66 -11.99
N GLU A 836 -17.65 21.77 -11.15
CA GLU A 836 -17.85 21.67 -9.70
C GLU A 836 -18.66 22.86 -9.18
N TYR A 837 -18.45 24.08 -9.71
CA TYR A 837 -19.31 25.23 -9.42
C TYR A 837 -20.77 24.97 -9.82
N GLU A 838 -21.02 24.42 -11.01
CA GLU A 838 -22.37 24.10 -11.48
C GLU A 838 -23.10 23.10 -10.58
N SER A 839 -22.37 22.19 -9.93
CA SER A 839 -22.98 21.22 -9.00
C SER A 839 -23.66 21.86 -7.78
N TYR A 840 -23.28 23.09 -7.43
CA TYR A 840 -23.92 23.89 -6.37
C TYR A 840 -25.27 24.49 -6.78
N PHE A 841 -25.72 24.29 -8.02
CA PHE A 841 -26.97 24.86 -8.52
C PHE A 841 -28.01 23.77 -8.84
N GLU A 842 -29.29 24.12 -8.69
CA GLU A 842 -30.44 23.40 -9.23
C GLU A 842 -31.14 24.32 -10.22
N GLY A 843 -30.93 24.07 -11.52
CA GLY A 843 -31.26 25.05 -12.55
C GLY A 843 -30.44 26.33 -12.36
N GLU A 844 -31.11 27.47 -12.20
CA GLU A 844 -30.47 28.78 -11.97
C GLU A 844 -30.31 29.13 -10.48
N GLN A 845 -30.91 28.34 -9.58
CA GLN A 845 -30.92 28.61 -8.15
C GLN A 845 -29.75 27.93 -7.44
N LEU A 846 -29.09 28.67 -6.56
CA LEU A 846 -28.00 28.14 -5.74
C LEU A 846 -28.58 27.27 -4.62
N LYS A 847 -28.15 26.01 -4.54
CA LYS A 847 -28.51 25.08 -3.47
C LYS A 847 -27.90 25.57 -2.16
N MET A 848 -28.73 26.05 -1.24
CA MET A 848 -28.31 26.42 0.11
C MET A 848 -28.15 25.15 0.96
N THR A 849 -27.02 24.46 0.78
CA THR A 849 -26.55 23.44 1.73
C THR A 849 -25.62 24.08 2.75
N ALA A 850 -25.28 23.36 3.84
CA ALA A 850 -24.34 23.84 4.87
C ALA A 850 -22.93 24.21 4.35
N ASP A 851 -22.65 23.94 3.07
CA ASP A 851 -21.38 24.20 2.38
C ASP A 851 -21.33 25.56 1.65
N VAL A 852 -22.43 26.32 1.63
CA VAL A 852 -22.49 27.69 1.09
C VAL A 852 -23.07 28.63 2.14
N THR A 853 -22.37 29.72 2.46
CA THR A 853 -22.85 30.70 3.44
C THR A 853 -23.81 31.71 2.83
N GLU A 854 -24.58 32.40 3.68
CA GLU A 854 -25.45 33.51 3.25
C GLU A 854 -24.66 34.62 2.53
N GLU A 855 -23.46 34.98 3.05
CA GLU A 855 -22.53 35.91 2.41
C GLU A 855 -22.19 35.48 0.97
N GLU A 856 -21.87 34.19 0.79
CA GLU A 856 -21.54 33.63 -0.51
C GLU A 856 -22.75 33.65 -1.45
N GLY A 857 -23.94 33.31 -0.94
CA GLY A 857 -25.20 33.36 -1.70
C GLY A 857 -25.55 34.76 -2.19
N VAL A 858 -25.42 35.79 -1.35
CA VAL A 858 -25.65 37.18 -1.75
C VAL A 858 -24.68 37.61 -2.85
N MET A 859 -23.40 37.24 -2.76
CA MET A 859 -22.42 37.56 -3.82
C MET A 859 -22.72 36.86 -5.15
N VAL A 860 -23.23 35.62 -5.11
CA VAL A 860 -23.70 34.91 -6.32
C VAL A 860 -24.87 35.65 -6.95
N LYS A 861 -25.91 35.98 -6.17
CA LYS A 861 -27.08 36.75 -6.64
C LYS A 861 -26.65 38.08 -7.25
N LEU A 862 -25.75 38.82 -6.59
CA LEU A 862 -25.21 40.08 -7.08
C LEU A 862 -24.50 39.92 -8.42
N GLY A 863 -23.67 38.88 -8.58
CA GLY A 863 -23.00 38.59 -9.85
C GLY A 863 -23.99 38.23 -10.97
N GLN A 864 -24.99 37.40 -10.66
CA GLN A 864 -26.04 37.01 -11.61
C GLN A 864 -26.90 38.20 -12.03
N LYS A 865 -27.31 39.07 -11.10
CA LYS A 865 -28.07 40.28 -11.43
C LYS A 865 -27.23 41.33 -12.14
N ALA A 866 -25.94 41.46 -11.81
CA ALA A 866 -25.06 42.37 -12.55
C ALA A 866 -24.92 42.00 -14.04
N ALA A 867 -25.01 40.70 -14.39
CA ALA A 867 -25.02 40.24 -15.78
C ALA A 867 -26.23 40.77 -16.58
N THR A 868 -27.31 41.19 -15.91
CA THR A 868 -28.49 41.79 -16.55
C THR A 868 -28.29 43.26 -16.91
N ILE A 869 -27.30 43.97 -16.32
CA ILE A 869 -27.07 45.41 -16.56
C ILE A 869 -25.74 45.71 -17.27
N GLN A 870 -24.74 44.85 -17.10
CA GLN A 870 -23.43 44.99 -17.72
C GLN A 870 -23.27 44.01 -18.88
N ARG A 871 -22.83 44.51 -20.05
CA ARG A 871 -22.48 43.70 -21.23
C ARG A 871 -21.37 42.71 -20.91
N TYR A 872 -21.45 41.50 -21.48
CA TYR A 872 -20.36 40.53 -21.41
C TYR A 872 -19.06 41.15 -21.95
N PRO A 873 -17.92 41.01 -21.24
CA PRO A 873 -16.66 41.58 -21.70
C PRO A 873 -16.27 41.04 -23.08
N LYS A 874 -15.86 41.91 -24.02
CA LYS A 874 -15.56 41.51 -25.42
C LYS A 874 -14.45 40.47 -25.56
N LYS A 875 -13.48 40.49 -24.63
CA LYS A 875 -12.39 39.50 -24.56
C LYS A 875 -12.78 38.27 -23.73
N GLY A 876 -14.05 38.15 -23.35
CA GLY A 876 -14.58 37.14 -22.46
C GLY A 876 -13.73 37.02 -21.20
N PHE A 877 -13.31 35.80 -20.90
CA PHE A 877 -12.47 35.50 -19.75
C PHE A 877 -11.09 36.19 -19.75
N GLN A 878 -10.60 36.68 -20.89
CA GLN A 878 -9.33 37.42 -21.00
C GLN A 878 -9.47 38.93 -20.74
N ALA A 879 -10.66 39.41 -20.40
CA ALA A 879 -10.88 40.81 -20.04
C ALA A 879 -10.16 41.19 -18.74
N SER A 880 -9.86 42.48 -18.54
CA SER A 880 -9.17 42.92 -17.32
C SER A 880 -10.00 42.64 -16.06
N ASN A 881 -9.34 42.34 -14.93
CA ASN A 881 -10.05 42.08 -13.66
C ASN A 881 -11.04 43.20 -13.31
N SER A 882 -10.66 44.47 -13.55
CA SER A 882 -11.51 45.64 -13.28
C SER A 882 -12.75 45.70 -14.18
N GLU A 883 -12.68 45.18 -15.40
CA GLU A 883 -13.83 45.06 -16.29
C GLU A 883 -14.78 43.95 -15.81
N GLN A 884 -14.23 42.83 -15.34
CA GLN A 884 -15.02 41.70 -14.84
C GLN A 884 -15.64 41.95 -13.45
N THR A 885 -15.15 42.92 -12.67
CA THR A 885 -15.71 43.32 -11.36
C THR A 885 -16.37 44.70 -11.36
N MET A 886 -16.61 45.30 -12.54
CA MET A 886 -16.92 46.73 -12.66
C MET A 886 -18.16 47.17 -11.87
N VAL A 887 -19.29 46.49 -12.00
CA VAL A 887 -20.52 46.84 -11.28
C VAL A 887 -20.31 46.79 -9.76
N LEU A 888 -19.66 45.73 -9.26
CA LEU A 888 -19.33 45.63 -7.83
C LEU A 888 -18.39 46.77 -7.37
N ASP A 889 -17.39 47.11 -8.18
CA ASP A 889 -16.47 48.21 -7.88
C ASP A 889 -17.18 49.56 -7.85
N ILE A 890 -18.15 49.79 -8.74
CA ILE A 890 -18.98 50.99 -8.75
C ILE A 890 -19.86 51.06 -7.49
N CYS A 891 -20.51 49.96 -7.09
CA CYS A 891 -21.30 49.92 -5.86
C CYS A 891 -20.46 50.24 -4.61
N LEU A 892 -19.27 49.65 -4.51
CA LEU A 892 -18.33 49.91 -3.41
C LEU A 892 -17.81 51.35 -3.41
N GLU A 893 -17.61 51.94 -4.58
CA GLU A 893 -17.19 53.34 -4.71
C GLU A 893 -18.32 54.31 -4.36
N GLY A 894 -19.55 54.04 -4.81
CA GLY A 894 -20.73 54.81 -4.43
C GLY A 894 -20.97 54.80 -2.92
N LEU A 895 -20.82 53.63 -2.29
CA LEU A 895 -20.87 53.49 -0.83
C LEU A 895 -19.77 54.30 -0.13
N LYS A 896 -18.53 54.25 -0.62
CA LYS A 896 -17.43 55.07 -0.07
C LYS A 896 -17.70 56.56 -0.19
N GLN A 897 -18.27 57.01 -1.31
CA GLN A 897 -18.60 58.42 -1.53
C GLN A 897 -19.71 58.87 -0.57
N ALA A 898 -20.76 58.06 -0.39
CA ALA A 898 -21.85 58.31 0.55
C ALA A 898 -21.40 58.37 2.02
N LEU A 899 -20.35 57.62 2.38
CA LEU A 899 -19.82 57.57 3.75
C LEU A 899 -18.71 58.59 4.04
N LYS A 900 -18.08 59.18 3.01
CA LYS A 900 -16.99 60.16 3.14
C LYS A 900 -17.46 61.62 3.23
N VAL A 901 -18.73 61.90 2.99
CA VAL A 901 -19.29 63.26 3.07
C VAL A 901 -19.41 63.74 4.54
N PRO A 902 -19.40 65.06 4.81
CA PRO A 902 -19.40 65.61 6.17
C PRO A 902 -20.56 65.14 7.06
N LYS A 903 -21.71 64.81 6.45
CA LYS A 903 -22.80 64.06 7.06
C LYS A 903 -22.95 62.75 6.29
N PRO A 904 -22.41 61.62 6.79
CA PRO A 904 -22.51 60.33 6.13
C PRO A 904 -23.97 60.00 5.82
N GLN A 905 -24.26 59.68 4.56
CA GLN A 905 -25.57 59.21 4.13
C GLN A 905 -25.65 57.71 4.43
N THR A 906 -26.37 57.34 5.47
CA THR A 906 -26.51 55.95 5.93
C THR A 906 -27.92 55.41 5.78
N ASP A 907 -28.89 56.25 5.38
CA ASP A 907 -30.26 55.81 5.15
C ASP A 907 -30.37 54.99 3.85
N ARG A 908 -31.20 53.94 3.92
CA ARG A 908 -31.37 52.97 2.83
C ARG A 908 -31.71 53.62 1.50
N VAL A 909 -32.65 54.57 1.49
CA VAL A 909 -33.16 55.19 0.25
C VAL A 909 -32.08 56.00 -0.44
N SER A 910 -31.31 56.82 0.30
CA SER A 910 -30.21 57.60 -0.26
C SER A 910 -29.10 56.71 -0.82
N LEU A 911 -28.75 55.62 -0.10
CA LEU A 911 -27.74 54.67 -0.56
C LEU A 911 -28.15 53.95 -1.86
N VAL A 912 -29.40 53.46 -1.94
CA VAL A 912 -29.91 52.76 -3.13
C VAL A 912 -29.94 53.69 -4.34
N ASN A 913 -30.55 54.87 -4.22
CA ASN A 913 -30.68 55.80 -5.33
C ASN A 913 -29.31 56.32 -5.79
N GLY A 914 -28.42 56.67 -4.84
CA GLY A 914 -27.07 57.15 -5.16
C GLY A 914 -26.22 56.11 -5.89
N ILE A 915 -26.29 54.84 -5.50
CA ILE A 915 -25.59 53.75 -6.19
C ILE A 915 -26.22 53.46 -7.56
N ALA A 916 -27.55 53.45 -7.67
CA ALA A 916 -28.25 53.24 -8.94
C ALA A 916 -27.90 54.30 -9.99
N ASP A 917 -27.89 55.59 -9.60
CA ASP A 917 -27.50 56.70 -10.46
C ASP A 917 -26.05 56.56 -10.94
N LEU A 918 -25.15 56.18 -10.03
CA LEU A 918 -23.73 56.00 -10.35
C LEU A 918 -23.52 54.83 -11.32
N LEU A 919 -24.23 53.71 -11.14
CA LEU A 919 -24.24 52.57 -12.07
C LEU A 919 -24.72 53.00 -13.47
N MET A 920 -25.85 53.72 -13.54
CA MET A 920 -26.42 54.19 -14.80
C MET A 920 -25.45 55.09 -15.57
N GLN A 921 -24.85 56.07 -14.89
CA GLN A 921 -23.92 57.02 -15.52
C GLN A 921 -22.64 56.31 -15.99
N MET A 922 -22.05 55.46 -15.16
CA MET A 922 -20.76 54.83 -15.43
C MET A 922 -20.85 53.76 -16.52
N LEU A 923 -21.92 52.96 -16.56
CA LEU A 923 -22.11 51.94 -17.59
C LEU A 923 -22.46 52.56 -18.95
N LYS A 924 -23.30 53.60 -19.00
CA LYS A 924 -23.59 54.35 -20.24
C LYS A 924 -22.34 55.06 -20.78
N ARG A 925 -21.60 55.75 -19.91
CA ARG A 925 -20.35 56.45 -20.29
C ARG A 925 -19.31 55.52 -20.88
N ARG A 926 -19.26 54.25 -20.44
CA ARG A 926 -18.27 53.26 -20.89
C ARG A 926 -18.76 52.36 -22.04
N ASP A 927 -19.98 52.57 -22.55
CA ASP A 927 -20.60 51.69 -23.56
C ASP A 927 -20.62 50.21 -23.13
N LEU A 928 -21.00 49.94 -21.87
CA LEU A 928 -21.04 48.59 -21.30
C LEU A 928 -22.44 48.18 -20.85
N VAL A 929 -23.48 48.79 -21.41
CA VAL A 929 -24.88 48.43 -21.13
C VAL A 929 -25.21 47.08 -21.78
N SER A 930 -25.84 46.19 -21.03
CA SER A 930 -26.32 44.88 -21.51
C SER A 930 -27.43 45.01 -22.56
N ALA A 931 -27.70 43.94 -23.31
CA ALA A 931 -28.84 43.86 -24.23
C ALA A 931 -30.19 43.90 -23.48
N ALA A 932 -31.22 44.45 -24.11
CA ALA A 932 -32.55 44.61 -23.50
C ALA A 932 -33.23 43.28 -23.09
N LYS A 933 -32.99 42.23 -23.86
CA LYS A 933 -33.53 40.88 -23.61
C LYS A 933 -33.01 40.26 -22.31
N LEU A 934 -31.83 40.67 -21.85
CA LEU A 934 -31.22 40.19 -20.59
C LEU A 934 -31.85 40.81 -19.35
N ARG A 935 -32.74 41.79 -19.54
CA ARG A 935 -33.47 42.49 -18.48
C ARG A 935 -34.94 42.07 -18.40
N GLU A 936 -35.33 40.98 -19.07
CA GLU A 936 -36.74 40.53 -19.10
C GLU A 936 -37.72 41.65 -19.48
N ASP A 937 -37.34 42.45 -20.49
CA ASP A 937 -38.06 43.63 -20.98
C ASP A 937 -38.21 44.79 -19.97
N GLN A 938 -37.46 44.76 -18.86
CA GLN A 938 -37.39 45.88 -17.93
C GLN A 938 -36.50 47.04 -18.45
N PRO A 939 -36.88 48.30 -18.14
CA PRO A 939 -36.05 49.47 -18.36
C PRO A 939 -34.67 49.38 -17.65
N PHE A 940 -33.63 49.95 -18.25
CA PHE A 940 -32.26 49.86 -17.75
C PHE A 940 -32.03 50.56 -16.41
N ASP A 941 -32.73 51.67 -16.17
CA ASP A 941 -32.79 52.38 -14.90
C ASP A 941 -33.40 51.52 -13.79
N GLN A 942 -34.52 50.85 -14.07
CA GLN A 942 -35.14 49.92 -13.14
C GLN A 942 -34.22 48.74 -12.79
N ALA A 943 -33.53 48.16 -13.78
CA ALA A 943 -32.57 47.09 -13.53
C ALA A 943 -31.34 47.55 -12.72
N CYS A 944 -30.86 48.79 -12.93
CA CYS A 944 -29.83 49.40 -12.08
C CYS A 944 -30.31 49.58 -10.64
N LEU A 945 -31.56 50.00 -10.44
CA LEU A 945 -32.18 50.16 -9.13
C LEU A 945 -32.30 48.82 -8.39
N GLU A 946 -32.66 47.73 -9.08
CA GLU A 946 -32.71 46.38 -8.50
C GLU A 946 -31.33 45.92 -8.02
N VAL A 947 -30.28 46.13 -8.83
CA VAL A 947 -28.90 45.79 -8.43
C VAL A 947 -28.43 46.60 -7.23
N ALA A 948 -28.73 47.91 -7.21
CA ALA A 948 -28.39 48.78 -6.09
C ALA A 948 -29.16 48.39 -4.82
N THR A 949 -30.44 48.04 -4.94
CA THR A 949 -31.28 47.54 -3.84
C THR A 949 -30.70 46.26 -3.24
N LEU A 950 -30.37 45.29 -4.09
CA LEU A 950 -29.77 44.02 -3.68
C LEU A 950 -28.42 44.25 -2.96
N PHE A 951 -27.60 45.18 -3.46
CA PHE A 951 -26.30 45.50 -2.85
C PHE A 951 -26.47 46.18 -1.48
N VAL A 952 -27.40 47.13 -1.34
CA VAL A 952 -27.60 47.84 -0.08
C VAL A 952 -28.27 46.95 0.96
N ASP A 953 -29.36 46.27 0.59
CA ASP A 953 -30.19 45.52 1.54
C ASP A 953 -29.55 44.20 1.94
N GLU A 954 -29.20 43.35 0.97
CA GLU A 954 -28.70 42.00 1.27
C GLU A 954 -27.20 42.00 1.58
N PHE A 955 -26.38 42.77 0.86
CA PHE A 955 -24.92 42.75 1.06
C PHE A 955 -24.45 43.73 2.13
N TRP A 956 -24.75 45.03 2.02
CA TRP A 956 -24.22 46.04 2.95
C TRP A 956 -24.87 45.99 4.33
N LEU A 957 -26.20 46.05 4.38
CA LEU A 957 -26.95 46.04 5.64
C LEU A 957 -27.05 44.62 6.22
N GLY A 958 -27.37 43.62 5.40
CA GLY A 958 -27.47 42.22 5.82
C GLY A 958 -26.12 41.59 6.18
N VAL A 959 -25.36 41.18 5.17
CA VAL A 959 -24.13 40.39 5.36
C VAL A 959 -23.01 41.19 6.06
N MET A 960 -22.74 42.41 5.59
CA MET A 960 -21.63 43.22 6.08
C MET A 960 -21.93 43.98 7.38
N ASN A 961 -23.19 44.02 7.82
CA ASN A 961 -23.63 44.73 9.03
C ASN A 961 -23.08 46.17 9.11
N SER A 962 -23.11 46.89 7.99
CA SER A 962 -22.58 48.25 7.86
C SER A 962 -21.08 48.42 8.17
N ARG A 963 -20.28 47.36 8.01
CA ARG A 963 -18.81 47.41 8.16
C ARG A 963 -18.12 47.08 6.85
N PHE A 964 -17.11 47.87 6.46
CA PHE A 964 -16.35 47.56 5.24
C PHE A 964 -15.55 46.26 5.38
N PRO A 965 -15.51 45.40 4.33
CA PRO A 965 -14.68 44.20 4.34
C PRO A 965 -13.20 44.58 4.32
N ASN A 966 -12.38 43.82 5.06
CA ASN A 966 -10.93 43.94 4.95
C ASN A 966 -10.44 43.50 3.55
N GLN A 967 -9.21 43.88 3.17
CA GLN A 967 -8.69 43.61 1.83
C GLN A 967 -8.65 42.12 1.47
N GLY A 968 -8.39 41.24 2.45
CA GLY A 968 -8.40 39.79 2.26
C GLY A 968 -9.79 39.25 1.93
N ASN A 969 -10.80 39.62 2.72
CA ASN A 969 -12.18 39.19 2.51
C ASN A 969 -12.75 39.77 1.20
N LEU A 970 -12.48 41.04 0.92
CA LEU A 970 -12.90 41.69 -0.32
C LEU A 970 -12.36 40.98 -1.56
N ARG A 971 -11.12 40.47 -1.52
CA ARG A 971 -10.55 39.69 -2.61
C ARG A 971 -11.31 38.38 -2.86
N ILE A 972 -11.76 37.72 -1.80
CA ILE A 972 -12.54 36.47 -1.88
C ILE A 972 -13.94 36.77 -2.44
N LEU A 973 -14.63 37.78 -1.88
CA LEU A 973 -15.97 38.18 -2.32
C LEU A 973 -15.99 38.59 -3.80
N LYS A 974 -14.98 39.35 -4.23
CA LYS A 974 -14.78 39.69 -5.65
C LYS A 974 -14.61 38.45 -6.53
N SER A 975 -14.00 37.38 -6.03
CA SER A 975 -13.80 36.15 -6.78
C SER A 975 -15.12 35.39 -7.00
N ILE A 976 -15.98 35.33 -5.97
CA ILE A 976 -17.32 34.73 -6.05
C ILE A 976 -18.19 35.52 -7.04
N TYR A 977 -18.23 36.84 -6.88
CA TYR A 977 -18.94 37.75 -7.78
C TYR A 977 -18.50 37.55 -9.23
N ARG A 978 -17.17 37.60 -9.47
CA ARG A 978 -16.57 37.51 -10.80
C ARG A 978 -16.92 36.21 -11.49
N MET A 979 -16.78 35.07 -10.80
CA MET A 979 -17.14 33.77 -11.38
C MET A 979 -18.63 33.72 -11.75
N SER A 980 -19.50 34.17 -10.84
CA SER A 980 -20.96 34.18 -11.03
C SER A 980 -21.39 35.08 -12.20
N PHE A 981 -20.84 36.29 -12.28
CA PHE A 981 -21.07 37.25 -13.38
C PHE A 981 -20.64 36.67 -14.73
N MET A 982 -19.42 36.15 -14.82
CA MET A 982 -18.86 35.65 -16.07
C MET A 982 -19.58 34.38 -16.57
N ARG A 983 -20.02 33.51 -15.67
CA ARG A 983 -20.80 32.31 -16.04
C ARG A 983 -22.20 32.68 -16.52
N ARG A 984 -22.93 33.50 -15.77
CA ARG A 984 -24.28 33.96 -16.16
C ARG A 984 -24.26 34.66 -17.52
N SER A 985 -23.34 35.60 -17.68
CA SER A 985 -23.21 36.39 -18.91
C SER A 985 -22.85 35.55 -20.14
N LYS A 986 -22.05 34.49 -19.98
CA LYS A 986 -21.67 33.59 -21.09
C LYS A 986 -22.83 32.71 -21.53
N THR A 987 -23.61 32.16 -20.60
CA THR A 987 -24.79 31.33 -20.93
C THR A 987 -25.80 32.14 -21.73
N THR A 988 -25.96 33.42 -21.41
CA THR A 988 -26.86 34.36 -22.10
C THR A 988 -26.32 34.88 -23.44
N ASP A 989 -25.01 34.82 -23.70
CA ASP A 989 -24.38 35.24 -24.97
C ASP A 989 -24.33 34.08 -25.97
N ASN A 990 -24.08 32.85 -25.51
CA ASN A 990 -24.11 31.65 -26.36
C ASN A 990 -25.52 31.32 -26.92
N SER A 991 -26.59 31.66 -26.20
CA SER A 991 -27.96 31.55 -26.73
C SER A 991 -28.25 32.54 -27.87
N GLU A 992 -27.45 33.60 -28.03
CA GLU A 992 -27.51 34.50 -29.19
C GLU A 992 -26.86 33.90 -30.44
N VAL A 993 -25.90 32.96 -30.30
CA VAL A 993 -25.22 32.31 -31.44
C VAL A 993 -26.07 31.18 -32.03
N GLU A 994 -26.64 30.31 -31.20
CA GLU A 994 -27.50 29.18 -31.67
C GLU A 994 -28.83 29.66 -32.29
N THR A 995 -29.33 30.83 -31.91
CA THR A 995 -30.52 31.43 -32.53
C THR A 995 -30.23 32.21 -33.82
N SER A 996 -28.95 32.41 -34.17
CA SER A 996 -28.52 33.08 -35.40
C SER A 996 -28.24 32.12 -36.58
N ASP A 997 -27.94 30.85 -36.30
CA ASP A 997 -27.65 29.82 -37.34
C ASP A 997 -28.90 29.08 -37.86
N THR A 998 -30.09 29.35 -37.34
CA THR A 998 -31.36 28.79 -37.84
C THR A 998 -32.01 29.62 -38.95
N ARG A 999 -31.28 30.57 -39.55
CA ARG A 999 -31.74 31.37 -40.70
C ARG A 999 -30.87 31.20 -41.95
N PHE A 1000 -30.33 30.02 -42.24
CA PHE A 1000 -30.01 29.60 -43.61
C PHE A 1000 -29.96 28.07 -43.70
N HIS A 1001 -31.14 27.45 -43.75
CA HIS A 1001 -31.37 26.20 -44.50
C HIS A 1001 -32.80 26.19 -45.02
#